data_AF-A0A440UJR8-F1
#
_entry.id   AF-A0A440UJR8-F1
#
_cell.length_a   1.000
_cell.length_b   1.000
_cell.length_c   1.000
_cell.angle_alpha   90.00
_cell.angle_beta   90.00
_cell.angle_gamma   90.00
#
_symmetry.space_group_name_H-M   'P 1'
#
loop_
_entity.id
_entity.type
_entity.pdbx_description
1 polymer ?
#
loop_
_entity_poly.entity_id
_entity_poly.type
_entity_poly.pdbx_seq_one_letter_code
_entity_poly.pdbx_strand_id
1 'polypeptide(L)'
;MLDLSRERRRMVDVHLRRRGIHDREILAAMREVPRETFVDPGFEEFAYEDGPLPIAEGQTISQPYIVAFMLEMAEIGPGDHVLEVGTGSGYAAAVMSRIVDHVYTMERHAGLAETARRRFETLGYRNIDVRTGDGTKGWPEAAPFDAIVVAASGPGAPLALQQQLDVGGKLVIPVGDDPDEQRLLKVTRRGASTYSEEDFGAVRFVPLIGEEGWQEDNRIRSSRVSPLLPARSLPQMIAAAAEPLPEFDDPAFVEAFDRFADRRIVLLGEASHGTSEFYRARAWITRRLIEKHGFTIVAAEADWPDAAAIDRYVRHRPPSPRADMPFQRFPTWMWRNAEFAAFVEWLRAHNEQIETPASQAGFYGLDIYNMRGSIAAVLEYLDRIDPEAASIARERYGCLTPWQHEPATYGRAALTRGYRECEEAVLRQCRDMLSRQLDHAGQDGDELFDAAQNARLIASAEHYYRVMYYGGAQSWNLRDTHMFDTLQHVIEARSPDAKAVVWAHNSHIGDARFTEMGIVRDEVNIGQLCRQRFGDDVAVIGFGTHAGTVAAAKHWDGEMEIMSVRPSREDSYERLCHDAGTARFLLDLGADPALHDRLTKRRLERFIGVIYRPETELHSHYADASLARQFDAFVWFDETTAVTPLGPEHATRGVPDTYPFGV
;
A
#
# COMPACT_ATOMS: atom_id res chain seq x y z
N MET A 1 25.50 19.75 11.14
CA MET A 1 25.59 20.28 9.76
C MET A 1 25.79 19.08 8.85
N LEU A 2 24.91 18.89 7.85
CA LEU A 2 24.98 17.74 6.94
C LEU A 2 26.27 17.78 6.13
N ASP A 3 26.94 16.63 6.01
CA ASP A 3 28.08 16.46 5.10
C ASP A 3 27.55 16.06 3.71
N LEU A 4 27.21 17.06 2.90
CA LEU A 4 26.64 16.89 1.56
C LEU A 4 27.57 16.10 0.62
N SER A 5 28.89 16.18 0.83
CA SER A 5 29.86 15.39 0.07
C SER A 5 29.77 13.90 0.41
N ARG A 6 29.51 13.57 1.68
CA ARG A 6 29.26 12.19 2.10
C ARG A 6 27.91 11.68 1.59
N GLU A 7 26.85 12.49 1.67
CA GLU A 7 25.54 12.10 1.17
C GLU A 7 25.54 11.88 -0.36
N ARG A 8 26.29 12.68 -1.12
CA ARG A 8 26.52 12.42 -2.56
C ARG A 8 27.16 11.07 -2.83
N ARG A 9 28.23 10.73 -2.10
CA ARG A 9 28.90 9.43 -2.26
C ARG A 9 27.96 8.28 -1.89
N ARG A 10 27.21 8.44 -0.80
CA ARG A 10 26.19 7.49 -0.35
C ARG A 10 25.11 7.30 -1.42
N MET A 11 24.61 8.36 -2.04
CA MET A 11 23.64 8.29 -3.13
C MET A 11 24.16 7.42 -4.28
N VAL A 12 25.40 7.63 -4.72
CA VAL A 12 25.97 6.83 -5.80
C VAL A 12 26.17 5.36 -5.39
N ASP A 13 26.67 5.11 -4.19
CA ASP A 13 26.98 3.74 -3.75
C ASP A 13 25.72 2.94 -3.36
N VAL A 14 24.68 3.59 -2.85
CA VAL A 14 23.45 2.96 -2.36
C VAL A 14 22.33 2.99 -3.39
N HIS A 15 22.02 4.16 -3.96
CA HIS A 15 20.86 4.31 -4.84
C HIS A 15 21.16 3.98 -6.30
N LEU A 16 22.40 4.11 -6.75
CA LEU A 16 22.76 3.80 -8.16
C LEU A 16 23.40 2.42 -8.26
N ARG A 17 24.57 2.22 -7.66
CA ARG A 17 25.39 1.02 -7.90
C ARG A 17 24.74 -0.29 -7.46
N ARG A 18 24.02 -0.29 -6.33
CA ARG A 18 23.32 -1.49 -5.83
C ARG A 18 22.07 -1.84 -6.65
N ARG A 19 21.58 -0.90 -7.45
CA ARG A 19 20.38 -1.04 -8.28
C ARG A 19 20.70 -1.30 -9.75
N GLY A 20 21.96 -1.64 -10.07
CA GLY A 20 22.34 -2.12 -11.39
C GLY A 20 23.04 -1.10 -12.30
N ILE A 21 23.23 0.15 -11.86
CA ILE A 21 24.04 1.11 -12.63
C ILE A 21 25.52 0.72 -12.52
N HIS A 22 26.15 0.46 -13.64
CA HIS A 22 27.50 -0.11 -13.71
C HIS A 22 28.48 0.75 -14.50
N ASP A 23 28.00 1.67 -15.33
CA ASP A 23 28.85 2.57 -16.10
C ASP A 23 29.74 3.44 -15.19
N ARG A 24 31.05 3.40 -15.46
CA ARG A 24 32.05 4.06 -14.60
C ARG A 24 32.07 5.57 -14.78
N GLU A 25 31.80 6.07 -15.98
CA GLU A 25 31.81 7.50 -16.30
C GLU A 25 30.56 8.18 -15.73
N ILE A 26 29.40 7.53 -15.84
CA ILE A 26 28.15 7.98 -15.20
C ILE A 26 28.31 8.03 -13.68
N LEU A 27 28.80 6.96 -13.06
CA LEU A 27 29.01 6.93 -11.60
C LEU A 27 30.08 7.94 -11.15
N ALA A 28 31.04 8.33 -12.00
CA ALA A 28 32.01 9.37 -11.69
C ALA A 28 31.38 10.76 -11.78
N ALA A 29 30.64 11.05 -12.85
CA ALA A 29 29.92 12.31 -13.05
C ALA A 29 28.91 12.56 -11.91
N MET A 30 28.15 11.55 -11.51
CA MET A 30 27.19 11.64 -10.40
C MET A 30 27.86 11.90 -9.03
N ARG A 31 29.15 11.55 -8.86
CA ARG A 31 29.95 11.91 -7.67
C ARG A 31 30.54 13.32 -7.75
N GLU A 32 30.72 13.85 -8.96
CA GLU A 32 31.32 15.17 -9.19
C GLU A 32 30.27 16.29 -9.09
N VAL A 33 29.14 16.14 -9.78
CA VAL A 33 28.14 17.21 -9.92
C VAL A 33 27.42 17.48 -8.60
N PRO A 34 27.45 18.72 -8.08
CA PRO A 34 26.84 19.06 -6.80
C PRO A 34 25.32 19.27 -6.93
N ARG A 35 24.56 18.17 -6.88
CA ARG A 35 23.09 18.18 -7.03
C ARG A 35 22.37 19.16 -6.10
N GLU A 36 22.89 19.43 -4.92
CA GLU A 36 22.41 20.42 -3.95
C GLU A 36 22.36 21.85 -4.51
N THR A 37 23.13 22.16 -5.56
CA THR A 37 23.12 23.47 -6.23
C THR A 37 22.06 23.58 -7.32
N PHE A 38 21.38 22.48 -7.65
CA PHE A 38 20.35 22.35 -8.68
C PHE A 38 18.93 22.21 -8.11
N VAL A 39 18.77 22.27 -6.79
CA VAL A 39 17.46 22.28 -6.12
C VAL A 39 17.11 23.69 -5.66
N ASP A 40 15.83 23.94 -5.38
CA ASP A 40 15.40 25.22 -4.80
C ASP A 40 15.90 25.34 -3.33
N PRO A 41 16.15 26.57 -2.83
CA PRO A 41 16.62 26.78 -1.46
C PRO A 41 15.69 26.15 -0.42
N GLY A 42 16.25 25.41 0.53
CA GLY A 42 15.53 24.64 1.55
C GLY A 42 15.41 23.15 1.25
N PHE A 43 15.74 22.70 0.04
CA PHE A 43 15.75 21.28 -0.33
C PHE A 43 17.14 20.62 -0.32
N GLU A 44 18.19 21.33 0.09
CA GLU A 44 19.58 20.86 0.02
C GLU A 44 19.82 19.57 0.81
N GLU A 45 19.11 19.38 1.93
CA GLU A 45 19.21 18.16 2.75
C GLU A 45 18.62 16.93 2.07
N PHE A 46 17.66 17.12 1.16
CA PHE A 46 16.99 16.05 0.41
C PHE A 46 17.63 15.80 -0.97
N ALA A 47 18.59 16.61 -1.39
CA ALA A 47 19.15 16.61 -2.74
C ALA A 47 19.72 15.24 -3.17
N TYR A 48 20.08 14.39 -2.22
CA TYR A 48 20.72 13.09 -2.44
C TYR A 48 19.84 11.87 -2.12
N GLU A 49 18.62 12.09 -1.64
CA GLU A 49 17.63 11.01 -1.54
C GLU A 49 17.13 10.63 -2.95
N ASP A 50 16.76 9.37 -3.14
CA ASP A 50 16.30 8.90 -4.46
C ASP A 50 14.83 9.23 -4.75
N GLY A 51 14.52 10.53 -4.79
CA GLY A 51 13.19 11.05 -5.10
C GLY A 51 13.24 12.31 -5.98
N PRO A 52 12.15 12.62 -6.70
CA PRO A 52 12.03 13.89 -7.39
C PRO A 52 11.83 15.03 -6.40
N LEU A 53 12.34 16.21 -6.72
CA LEU A 53 12.13 17.42 -5.92
C LEU A 53 11.49 18.53 -6.77
N PRO A 54 10.62 19.37 -6.20
CA PRO A 54 10.03 20.48 -6.94
C PRO A 54 11.10 21.51 -7.32
N ILE A 55 10.91 22.12 -8.48
CA ILE A 55 11.62 23.30 -8.93
C ILE A 55 10.61 24.34 -9.43
N ALA A 56 11.07 25.54 -9.77
CA ALA A 56 10.23 26.60 -10.32
C ALA A 56 9.38 26.16 -11.54
N GLU A 57 8.34 26.96 -11.85
CA GLU A 57 7.42 26.72 -12.98
C GLU A 57 6.62 25.41 -12.87
N GLY A 58 6.45 24.87 -11.65
CA GLY A 58 5.69 23.64 -11.41
C GLY A 58 6.36 22.41 -12.00
N GLN A 59 7.67 22.45 -12.23
CA GLN A 59 8.47 21.32 -12.73
C GLN A 59 9.15 20.58 -11.58
N THR A 60 9.80 19.46 -11.88
CA THR A 60 10.58 18.70 -10.91
C THR A 60 11.96 18.37 -11.45
N ILE A 61 12.96 18.33 -10.55
CA ILE A 61 14.23 17.66 -10.83
C ILE A 61 14.04 16.16 -10.58
N SER A 62 14.32 15.33 -11.59
CA SER A 62 14.15 13.87 -11.52
C SER A 62 15.06 13.22 -10.49
N GLN A 63 14.64 12.11 -9.88
CA GLN A 63 15.42 11.36 -8.90
C GLN A 63 16.80 10.93 -9.43
N PRO A 64 17.87 10.89 -8.61
CA PRO A 64 19.21 10.50 -9.03
C PRO A 64 19.30 9.18 -9.83
N TYR A 65 18.55 8.14 -9.42
CA TYR A 65 18.57 6.86 -10.12
C TYR A 65 18.08 6.97 -11.56
N ILE A 66 16.95 7.66 -11.81
CA ILE A 66 16.39 7.71 -13.16
C ILE A 66 17.28 8.50 -14.11
N VAL A 67 17.95 9.55 -13.61
CA VAL A 67 18.94 10.29 -14.40
C VAL A 67 20.06 9.33 -14.83
N ALA A 68 20.69 8.63 -13.88
CA ALA A 68 21.77 7.70 -14.20
C ALA A 68 21.31 6.56 -15.13
N PHE A 69 20.11 6.02 -14.90
CA PHE A 69 19.55 4.95 -15.71
C PHE A 69 19.29 5.39 -17.15
N MET A 70 18.68 6.56 -17.37
CA MET A 70 18.45 7.09 -18.71
C MET A 70 19.74 7.35 -19.47
N LEU A 71 20.78 7.86 -18.79
CA LEU A 71 22.11 8.06 -19.40
C LEU A 71 22.78 6.73 -19.78
N GLU A 72 22.65 5.70 -18.93
CA GLU A 72 23.21 4.37 -19.21
C GLU A 72 22.48 3.72 -20.40
N MET A 73 21.15 3.88 -20.51
CA MET A 73 20.39 3.40 -21.66
C MET A 73 20.65 4.19 -22.93
N ALA A 74 21.00 5.47 -22.82
CA ALA A 74 21.42 6.29 -23.95
C ALA A 74 22.81 5.89 -24.48
N GLU A 75 23.56 5.08 -23.71
CA GLU A 75 24.89 4.59 -24.07
C GLU A 75 25.86 5.72 -24.44
N ILE A 76 25.78 6.84 -23.70
CA ILE A 76 26.61 8.02 -23.94
C ILE A 76 28.08 7.76 -23.59
N GLY A 77 29.00 8.40 -24.31
CA GLY A 77 30.43 8.29 -24.08
C GLY A 77 31.24 9.53 -24.47
N PRO A 78 32.58 9.46 -24.30
CA PRO A 78 33.47 10.57 -24.61
C PRO A 78 33.53 10.81 -26.12
N GLY A 79 33.27 12.06 -26.53
CA GLY A 79 33.21 12.45 -27.94
C GLY A 79 31.79 12.70 -28.46
N ASP A 80 30.77 12.26 -27.72
CA ASP A 80 29.37 12.35 -28.18
C ASP A 80 28.84 13.79 -28.17
N HIS A 81 27.95 14.08 -29.10
CA HIS A 81 27.08 15.25 -29.11
C HIS A 81 25.67 14.85 -28.69
N VAL A 82 25.23 15.34 -27.54
CA VAL A 82 23.97 14.91 -26.91
C VAL A 82 22.97 16.05 -26.83
N LEU A 83 21.73 15.78 -27.21
CA LEU A 83 20.60 16.70 -27.01
C LEU A 83 19.76 16.27 -25.79
N GLU A 84 19.57 17.17 -24.84
CA GLU A 84 18.62 17.07 -23.76
C GLU A 84 17.35 17.86 -24.11
N VAL A 85 16.18 17.24 -23.93
CA VAL A 85 14.89 17.93 -24.03
C VAL A 85 14.24 17.97 -22.65
N GLY A 86 14.06 19.18 -22.12
CA GLY A 86 13.61 19.45 -20.75
C GLY A 86 14.77 19.77 -19.82
N THR A 87 15.43 20.93 -20.00
CA THR A 87 16.56 21.35 -19.15
C THR A 87 16.20 21.34 -17.66
N GLY A 88 15.01 21.85 -17.29
CA GLY A 88 14.55 21.92 -15.91
C GLY A 88 15.55 22.67 -15.01
N SER A 89 16.10 21.98 -14.01
CA SER A 89 17.16 22.54 -13.17
C SER A 89 18.54 22.58 -13.85
N GLY A 90 18.74 21.84 -14.93
CA GLY A 90 20.02 21.67 -15.61
C GLY A 90 20.93 20.60 -14.99
N TYR A 91 20.46 19.84 -14.00
CA TYR A 91 21.28 18.82 -13.33
C TYR A 91 21.72 17.71 -14.30
N ALA A 92 20.80 17.17 -15.10
CA ALA A 92 21.13 16.09 -16.04
C ALA A 92 22.09 16.56 -17.15
N ALA A 93 21.86 17.75 -17.74
CA ALA A 93 22.86 18.40 -18.61
C ALA A 93 24.24 18.56 -17.95
N ALA A 94 24.30 18.99 -16.68
CA ALA A 94 25.57 19.12 -15.96
C ALA A 94 26.27 17.76 -15.80
N VAL A 95 25.53 16.69 -15.50
CA VAL A 95 26.05 15.31 -15.42
C VAL A 95 26.57 14.85 -16.78
N MET A 96 25.79 15.01 -17.85
CA MET A 96 26.20 14.64 -19.22
C MET A 96 27.46 15.39 -19.65
N SER A 97 27.58 16.67 -19.32
CA SER A 97 28.73 17.51 -19.69
C SER A 97 30.07 17.08 -19.09
N ARG A 98 30.07 16.13 -18.14
CA ARG A 98 31.27 15.50 -17.58
C ARG A 98 31.71 14.25 -18.33
N ILE A 99 30.88 13.76 -19.24
CA ILE A 99 31.07 12.51 -19.97
C ILE A 99 31.30 12.81 -21.45
N VAL A 100 30.44 13.64 -22.05
CA VAL A 100 30.36 13.84 -23.51
C VAL A 100 31.14 15.07 -23.98
N ASP A 101 31.35 15.20 -25.30
CA ASP A 101 32.04 16.37 -25.88
C ASP A 101 31.19 17.63 -25.72
N HIS A 102 29.91 17.56 -26.12
CA HIS A 102 28.99 18.69 -26.06
C HIS A 102 27.56 18.29 -25.71
N VAL A 103 26.93 19.09 -24.84
CA VAL A 103 25.49 18.98 -24.52
C VAL A 103 24.75 20.17 -25.13
N TYR A 104 23.69 19.88 -25.86
CA TYR A 104 22.67 20.85 -26.26
C TYR A 104 21.44 20.60 -25.39
N THR A 105 20.85 21.61 -24.78
CA THR A 105 19.67 21.42 -23.92
C THR A 105 18.57 22.42 -24.24
N MET A 106 17.34 21.92 -24.31
CA MET A 106 16.15 22.69 -24.66
C MET A 106 15.16 22.78 -23.50
N GLU A 107 14.64 23.98 -23.29
CA GLU A 107 13.66 24.26 -22.24
C GLU A 107 12.54 25.16 -22.77
N ARG A 108 11.28 24.80 -22.48
CA ARG A 108 10.13 25.60 -22.90
C ARG A 108 9.94 26.83 -22.02
N HIS A 109 10.24 26.71 -20.73
CA HIS A 109 10.07 27.76 -19.74
C HIS A 109 11.28 28.70 -19.73
N ALA A 110 11.12 29.91 -20.27
CA ALA A 110 12.20 30.90 -20.36
C ALA A 110 12.90 31.18 -19.01
N GLY A 111 12.13 31.20 -17.89
CA GLY A 111 12.68 31.41 -16.55
C GLY A 111 13.61 30.29 -16.08
N LEU A 112 13.27 29.03 -16.37
CA LEU A 112 14.12 27.87 -16.07
C LEU A 112 15.36 27.86 -16.95
N ALA A 113 15.21 28.10 -18.27
CA ALA A 113 16.31 28.15 -19.22
C ALA A 113 17.38 29.17 -18.80
N GLU A 114 16.95 30.37 -18.39
CA GLU A 114 17.84 31.43 -17.95
C GLU A 114 18.50 31.11 -16.60
N THR A 115 17.76 30.49 -15.68
CA THR A 115 18.31 30.05 -14.40
C THR A 115 19.37 28.95 -14.57
N ALA A 116 19.12 27.98 -15.45
CA ALA A 116 20.08 26.94 -15.80
C ALA A 116 21.34 27.54 -16.45
N ARG A 117 21.20 28.47 -17.40
CA ARG A 117 22.34 29.15 -18.04
C ARG A 117 23.26 29.83 -17.03
N ARG A 118 22.70 30.66 -16.13
CA ARG A 118 23.48 31.32 -15.07
C ARG A 118 24.16 30.32 -14.13
N ARG A 119 23.46 29.22 -13.80
CA ARG A 119 24.01 28.15 -12.96
C ARG A 119 25.20 27.47 -13.65
N PHE A 120 25.10 27.19 -14.95
CA PHE A 120 26.18 26.60 -15.73
C PHE A 120 27.41 27.51 -15.79
N GLU A 121 27.22 28.81 -16.04
CA GLU A 121 28.30 29.81 -16.01
C GLU A 121 28.97 29.88 -14.63
N THR A 122 28.17 29.92 -13.55
CA THR A 122 28.66 30.01 -12.17
C THR A 122 29.46 28.77 -11.77
N LEU A 123 29.01 27.59 -12.19
CA LEU A 123 29.66 26.30 -11.88
C LEU A 123 30.77 25.93 -12.89
N GLY A 124 30.96 26.73 -13.95
CA GLY A 124 32.04 26.54 -14.93
C GLY A 124 31.79 25.43 -15.96
N TYR A 125 30.54 25.08 -16.23
CA TYR A 125 30.17 24.17 -17.32
C TYR A 125 30.22 24.93 -18.66
N ARG A 126 31.19 24.61 -19.53
CA ARG A 126 31.50 25.37 -20.75
C ARG A 126 31.07 24.71 -22.06
N ASN A 127 30.65 23.45 -22.01
CA ASN A 127 30.22 22.64 -23.14
C ASN A 127 28.72 22.32 -23.09
N ILE A 128 27.92 23.28 -22.59
CA ILE A 128 26.46 23.17 -22.51
C ILE A 128 25.85 24.40 -23.18
N ASP A 129 25.09 24.19 -24.27
CA ASP A 129 24.31 25.23 -24.92
C ASP A 129 22.83 25.11 -24.53
N VAL A 130 22.26 26.17 -23.96
CA VAL A 130 20.85 26.23 -23.55
C VAL A 130 20.02 27.02 -24.55
N ARG A 131 18.91 26.46 -25.04
CA ARG A 131 17.94 27.16 -25.91
C ARG A 131 16.54 27.11 -25.32
N THR A 132 15.89 28.28 -25.29
CA THR A 132 14.46 28.36 -24.99
C THR A 132 13.66 28.01 -26.24
N GLY A 133 12.75 27.04 -26.18
CA GLY A 133 11.92 26.69 -27.33
C GLY A 133 11.15 25.38 -27.18
N ASP A 134 10.43 25.01 -28.23
CA ASP A 134 9.70 23.75 -28.31
C ASP A 134 10.67 22.58 -28.51
N GLY A 135 10.91 21.83 -27.43
CA GLY A 135 11.81 20.69 -27.40
C GLY A 135 11.37 19.51 -28.28
N THR A 136 10.10 19.42 -28.67
CA THR A 136 9.60 18.35 -29.55
C THR A 136 10.18 18.45 -30.96
N LYS A 137 10.65 19.64 -31.36
CA LYS A 137 11.29 19.91 -32.65
C LYS A 137 12.78 19.64 -32.67
N GLY A 138 13.37 19.36 -31.50
CA GLY A 138 14.81 19.23 -31.35
C GLY A 138 15.58 20.49 -31.77
N TRP A 139 16.84 20.29 -32.17
CA TRP A 139 17.77 21.34 -32.54
C TRP A 139 18.42 21.04 -33.90
N PRO A 140 17.71 21.33 -35.02
CA PRO A 140 18.15 20.96 -36.36
C PRO A 140 19.51 21.54 -36.76
N GLU A 141 19.90 22.71 -36.23
CA GLU A 141 21.16 23.35 -36.59
C GLU A 141 22.40 22.68 -35.98
N ALA A 142 22.20 21.83 -34.97
CA ALA A 142 23.27 21.08 -34.29
C ALA A 142 23.18 19.56 -34.52
N ALA A 143 22.11 19.09 -35.18
CA ALA A 143 21.98 17.70 -35.59
C ALA A 143 23.04 17.32 -36.66
N PRO A 144 23.46 16.05 -36.75
CA PRO A 144 22.93 14.90 -36.01
C PRO A 144 23.51 14.74 -34.59
N PHE A 145 22.79 14.02 -33.72
CA PHE A 145 23.19 13.71 -32.33
C PHE A 145 23.48 12.23 -32.14
N ASP A 146 24.49 11.91 -31.34
CA ASP A 146 24.80 10.53 -30.93
C ASP A 146 23.77 10.01 -29.93
N ALA A 147 23.26 10.89 -29.07
CA ALA A 147 22.16 10.57 -28.18
C ALA A 147 21.19 11.74 -27.98
N ILE A 148 19.92 11.41 -27.73
CA ILE A 148 18.89 12.36 -27.31
C ILE A 148 18.24 11.81 -26.04
N VAL A 149 18.18 12.62 -24.99
CA VAL A 149 17.57 12.25 -23.71
C VAL A 149 16.44 13.23 -23.41
N VAL A 150 15.23 12.72 -23.23
CA VAL A 150 14.03 13.54 -23.02
C VAL A 150 13.55 13.39 -21.58
N ALA A 151 13.68 14.45 -20.78
CA ALA A 151 13.26 14.50 -19.38
C ALA A 151 11.78 14.92 -19.21
N ALA A 152 10.94 14.56 -20.18
CA ALA A 152 9.51 14.80 -20.20
C ALA A 152 8.81 13.73 -21.04
N SER A 153 7.54 13.44 -20.76
CA SER A 153 6.83 12.34 -21.41
C SER A 153 5.98 12.80 -22.59
N GLY A 154 6.15 12.16 -23.74
CA GLY A 154 5.33 12.40 -24.94
C GLY A 154 4.24 11.34 -25.15
N PRO A 155 3.22 11.62 -25.98
CA PRO A 155 2.28 10.59 -26.45
C PRO A 155 2.97 9.49 -27.29
N GLY A 156 4.15 9.79 -27.81
CA GLY A 156 5.05 8.90 -28.52
C GLY A 156 6.40 9.58 -28.69
N ALA A 157 7.37 8.89 -29.31
CA ALA A 157 8.67 9.49 -29.62
C ALA A 157 8.54 10.47 -30.78
N PRO A 158 8.82 11.79 -30.60
CA PRO A 158 8.75 12.76 -31.69
C PRO A 158 9.60 12.35 -32.89
N LEU A 159 9.02 12.43 -34.09
CA LEU A 159 9.68 12.08 -35.33
C LEU A 159 10.85 13.04 -35.60
N ALA A 160 10.68 14.33 -35.28
CA ALA A 160 11.75 15.31 -35.42
C ALA A 160 13.01 14.94 -34.61
N LEU A 161 12.84 14.40 -33.39
CA LEU A 161 13.96 13.93 -32.58
C LEU A 161 14.60 12.66 -33.17
N GLN A 162 13.78 11.69 -33.60
CA GLN A 162 14.30 10.48 -34.24
C GLN A 162 15.12 10.77 -35.51
N GLN A 163 14.69 11.75 -36.32
CA GLN A 163 15.37 12.16 -37.55
C GLN A 163 16.70 12.86 -37.30
N GLN A 164 16.87 13.48 -36.13
CA GLN A 164 18.08 14.19 -35.72
C GLN A 164 19.13 13.28 -35.07
N LEU A 165 18.85 11.99 -34.86
CA LEU A 165 19.87 11.03 -34.43
C LEU A 165 20.85 10.70 -35.55
N ASP A 166 22.13 10.50 -35.26
CA ASP A 166 23.02 9.84 -36.22
C ASP A 166 22.66 8.35 -36.39
N VAL A 167 23.13 7.70 -37.44
CA VAL A 167 22.97 6.24 -37.58
C VAL A 167 23.77 5.55 -36.47
N GLY A 168 23.07 4.77 -35.64
CA GLY A 168 23.60 4.18 -34.41
C GLY A 168 23.30 5.00 -33.16
N GLY A 169 22.79 6.22 -33.31
CA GLY A 169 22.39 7.08 -32.21
C GLY A 169 21.11 6.61 -31.53
N LYS A 170 20.93 7.02 -30.27
CA LYS A 170 19.84 6.56 -29.39
C LYS A 170 19.01 7.72 -28.85
N LEU A 171 17.70 7.59 -28.93
CA LEU A 171 16.73 8.45 -28.25
C LEU A 171 16.18 7.70 -27.04
N VAL A 172 16.33 8.25 -25.85
CA VAL A 172 15.72 7.75 -24.62
C VAL A 172 14.63 8.72 -24.17
N ILE A 173 13.39 8.24 -24.15
CA ILE A 173 12.22 9.07 -23.91
C ILE A 173 11.12 8.31 -23.15
N PRO A 174 10.51 8.91 -22.11
CA PRO A 174 9.25 8.43 -21.56
C PRO A 174 8.11 8.63 -22.57
N VAL A 175 7.37 7.57 -22.87
CA VAL A 175 6.20 7.64 -23.77
C VAL A 175 4.99 6.95 -23.18
N GLY A 176 3.81 7.45 -23.51
CA GLY A 176 2.55 6.82 -23.11
C GLY A 176 1.35 7.50 -23.75
N ASP A 177 0.30 6.74 -24.05
CA ASP A 177 -0.97 7.29 -24.56
C ASP A 177 -1.72 8.14 -23.52
N ASP A 178 -1.25 8.12 -22.26
CA ASP A 178 -1.74 8.88 -21.12
C ASP A 178 -0.56 9.57 -20.41
N PRO A 179 -0.64 10.86 -20.06
CA PRO A 179 0.40 11.55 -19.30
C PRO A 179 0.74 10.88 -17.95
N ASP A 180 -0.13 10.05 -17.38
CA ASP A 180 0.12 9.38 -16.09
C ASP A 180 0.60 7.92 -16.23
N GLU A 181 0.52 7.32 -17.42
CA GLU A 181 1.01 5.95 -17.70
C GLU A 181 2.14 5.99 -18.73
N GLN A 182 3.40 5.95 -18.27
CA GLN A 182 4.56 6.13 -19.13
C GLN A 182 5.50 4.93 -19.02
N ARG A 183 6.08 4.54 -20.15
CA ARG A 183 7.17 3.56 -20.22
C ARG A 183 8.41 4.23 -20.79
N LEU A 184 9.58 3.84 -20.32
CA LEU A 184 10.84 4.37 -20.83
C LEU A 184 11.21 3.63 -22.11
N LEU A 185 11.20 4.36 -23.23
CA LEU A 185 11.50 3.83 -24.55
C LEU A 185 12.91 4.24 -24.97
N LYS A 186 13.71 3.29 -25.44
CA LYS A 186 14.93 3.55 -26.22
C LYS A 186 14.65 3.30 -27.69
N VAL A 187 14.86 4.29 -28.52
CA VAL A 187 14.80 4.19 -29.98
C VAL A 187 16.22 4.28 -30.53
N THR A 188 16.70 3.27 -31.24
CA THR A 188 18.00 3.30 -31.92
C THR A 188 17.80 3.47 -33.41
N ARG A 189 18.47 4.47 -34.02
CA ARG A 189 18.47 4.65 -35.48
C ARG A 189 19.37 3.59 -36.12
N ARG A 190 18.81 2.71 -36.95
CA ARG A 190 19.55 1.61 -37.63
C ARG A 190 19.96 1.97 -39.06
N GLY A 191 19.39 3.03 -39.62
CA GLY A 191 19.68 3.48 -40.98
C GLY A 191 18.94 4.79 -41.31
N ALA A 192 18.83 5.12 -42.59
CA ALA A 192 18.25 6.39 -43.04
C ALA A 192 16.80 6.60 -42.55
N SER A 193 16.00 5.54 -42.50
CA SER A 193 14.58 5.58 -42.10
C SER A 193 14.16 4.35 -41.29
N THR A 194 15.10 3.64 -40.68
CA THR A 194 14.85 2.41 -39.92
C THR A 194 15.25 2.59 -38.47
N TYR A 195 14.38 2.16 -37.56
CA TYR A 195 14.55 2.30 -36.11
C TYR A 195 14.25 0.98 -35.41
N SER A 196 14.88 0.75 -34.27
CA SER A 196 14.52 -0.34 -33.35
C SER A 196 14.17 0.22 -32.00
N GLU A 197 13.21 -0.39 -31.33
CA GLU A 197 12.71 0.07 -30.03
C GLU A 197 12.96 -0.98 -28.94
N GLU A 198 13.34 -0.51 -27.76
CA GLU A 198 13.50 -1.31 -26.54
C GLU A 198 12.75 -0.62 -25.39
N ASP A 199 12.01 -1.39 -24.60
CA ASP A 199 11.21 -0.91 -23.47
C ASP A 199 11.91 -1.26 -22.14
N PHE A 200 12.06 -0.26 -21.27
CA PHE A 200 12.74 -0.36 -19.99
C PHE A 200 11.81 -0.24 -18.77
N GLY A 201 10.51 -0.36 -18.99
CA GLY A 201 9.50 -0.40 -17.94
C GLY A 201 8.96 0.96 -17.54
N ALA A 202 8.14 0.95 -16.49
CA ALA A 202 7.34 2.11 -16.08
C ALA A 202 8.20 3.24 -15.49
N VAL A 203 7.86 4.48 -15.85
CA VAL A 203 8.45 5.71 -15.34
C VAL A 203 7.39 6.79 -15.17
N ARG A 204 7.72 7.91 -14.52
CA ARG A 204 6.82 9.07 -14.43
C ARG A 204 7.60 10.38 -14.56
N PHE A 205 7.22 11.16 -15.55
CA PHE A 205 7.79 12.46 -15.90
C PHE A 205 6.69 13.49 -16.15
N VAL A 206 7.05 14.77 -16.08
CA VAL A 206 6.17 15.86 -16.51
C VAL A 206 5.84 15.75 -18.01
N PRO A 207 4.69 16.24 -18.49
CA PRO A 207 4.33 16.11 -19.90
C PRO A 207 5.25 16.94 -20.81
N LEU A 208 5.69 16.33 -21.91
CA LEU A 208 6.37 16.99 -23.02
C LEU A 208 5.35 17.76 -23.86
N ILE A 209 5.23 19.06 -23.61
CA ILE A 209 4.29 19.94 -24.32
C ILE A 209 4.99 20.55 -25.55
N GLY A 210 4.39 20.41 -26.73
CA GLY A 210 4.93 20.93 -27.98
C GLY A 210 4.22 20.41 -29.23
N GLU A 211 4.69 20.80 -30.42
CA GLU A 211 4.07 20.46 -31.70
C GLU A 211 3.94 18.95 -31.93
N GLU A 212 4.99 18.18 -31.64
CA GLU A 212 4.98 16.71 -31.70
C GLU A 212 4.83 16.06 -30.30
N GLY A 213 4.33 16.83 -29.32
CA GLY A 213 4.08 16.40 -27.95
C GLY A 213 2.61 16.55 -27.55
N TRP A 214 2.38 16.70 -26.25
CA TRP A 214 1.07 17.06 -25.71
C TRP A 214 0.71 18.50 -26.08
N GLN A 215 -0.58 18.77 -26.31
CA GLN A 215 -1.09 20.10 -26.64
C GLN A 215 -1.50 20.85 -25.36
N GLU A 216 -1.20 22.16 -25.31
CA GLU A 216 -1.26 23.01 -24.11
C GLU A 216 -2.67 23.09 -23.48
N ASP A 217 -3.73 22.96 -24.28
CA ASP A 217 -5.14 23.01 -23.84
C ASP A 217 -5.83 21.63 -23.75
N ASN A 218 -5.08 20.54 -23.97
CA ASN A 218 -5.69 19.25 -24.31
C ASN A 218 -5.55 18.18 -23.21
N ARG A 219 -5.94 18.52 -21.97
CA ARG A 219 -6.37 17.50 -21.00
C ARG A 219 -7.65 16.76 -21.42
N ILE A 220 -8.34 17.20 -22.49
CA ILE A 220 -9.50 16.52 -23.05
C ILE A 220 -9.56 16.76 -24.56
N ARG A 221 -9.04 15.81 -25.35
CA ARG A 221 -9.64 15.27 -26.60
C ARG A 221 -8.61 14.44 -27.37
N SER A 222 -8.83 13.13 -27.34
CA SER A 222 -8.30 12.21 -28.33
C SER A 222 -8.71 12.67 -29.73
N SER A 223 -7.80 12.69 -30.70
CA SER A 223 -8.20 12.35 -32.07
C SER A 223 -7.00 11.93 -32.90
N ARG A 224 -6.94 10.64 -33.26
CA ARG A 224 -7.28 10.15 -34.61
C ARG A 224 -7.05 8.64 -34.69
N VAL A 225 -8.14 7.89 -34.54
CA VAL A 225 -8.25 6.51 -35.04
C VAL A 225 -9.46 6.46 -35.96
N SER A 226 -9.29 5.73 -37.07
CA SER A 226 -10.29 5.34 -38.08
C SER A 226 -11.67 4.95 -37.51
N PRO A 227 -12.75 5.03 -38.31
CA PRO A 227 -14.11 4.85 -37.82
C PRO A 227 -14.38 3.38 -37.48
N LEU A 228 -14.24 3.06 -36.20
CA LEU A 228 -14.84 1.90 -35.56
C LEU A 228 -15.77 2.43 -34.46
N LEU A 229 -16.92 1.79 -34.27
CA LEU A 229 -18.01 2.15 -33.36
C LEU A 229 -17.51 2.68 -31.99
N PRO A 230 -18.20 3.64 -31.34
CA PRO A 230 -17.74 4.21 -30.08
C PRO A 230 -17.59 3.11 -29.03
N ALA A 231 -16.36 2.90 -28.54
CA ALA A 231 -16.10 2.00 -27.43
C ALA A 231 -16.92 2.46 -26.22
N ARG A 232 -17.59 1.51 -25.54
CA ARG A 232 -18.35 1.77 -24.31
C ARG A 232 -17.45 2.49 -23.30
N SER A 233 -17.99 3.49 -22.60
CA SER A 233 -17.24 4.12 -21.50
C SER A 233 -17.03 3.12 -20.37
N LEU A 234 -16.02 3.34 -19.53
CA LEU A 234 -15.72 2.42 -18.43
C LEU A 234 -16.91 2.27 -17.45
N PRO A 235 -17.64 3.33 -17.05
CA PRO A 235 -18.87 3.18 -16.27
C PRO A 235 -19.95 2.35 -16.99
N GLN A 236 -20.09 2.47 -18.31
CA GLN A 236 -21.03 1.65 -19.09
C GLN A 236 -20.61 0.17 -19.14
N MET A 237 -19.31 -0.10 -19.14
CA MET A 237 -18.80 -1.47 -19.06
C MET A 237 -19.04 -2.05 -17.66
N ILE A 238 -18.79 -1.28 -16.60
CA ILE A 238 -19.13 -1.66 -15.21
C ILE A 238 -20.62 -1.94 -15.09
N ALA A 239 -21.49 -1.03 -15.56
CA ALA A 239 -22.94 -1.21 -15.52
C ALA A 239 -23.41 -2.47 -16.25
N ALA A 240 -22.73 -2.85 -17.33
CA ALA A 240 -23.06 -4.06 -18.09
C ALA A 240 -22.59 -5.35 -17.40
N ALA A 241 -21.52 -5.28 -16.60
CA ALA A 241 -20.96 -6.43 -15.87
C ALA A 241 -21.43 -6.52 -14.42
N ALA A 242 -21.99 -5.45 -13.87
CA ALA A 242 -22.48 -5.37 -12.51
C ALA A 242 -23.66 -6.33 -12.32
N GLU A 243 -23.57 -7.19 -11.30
CA GLU A 243 -24.65 -8.06 -10.86
C GLU A 243 -25.40 -7.34 -9.72
N PRO A 244 -26.63 -6.84 -9.94
CA PRO A 244 -27.35 -6.10 -8.91
C PRO A 244 -27.60 -6.98 -7.69
N LEU A 245 -27.25 -6.48 -6.50
CA LEU A 245 -27.49 -7.21 -5.26
C LEU A 245 -28.84 -6.79 -4.68
N PRO A 246 -29.72 -7.73 -4.31
CA PRO A 246 -30.97 -7.45 -3.61
C PRO A 246 -30.72 -7.14 -2.13
N GLU A 247 -31.79 -6.88 -1.37
CA GLU A 247 -31.68 -6.63 0.06
C GLU A 247 -31.07 -7.81 0.82
N PHE A 248 -30.47 -7.55 1.97
CA PHE A 248 -29.70 -8.55 2.71
C PHE A 248 -30.50 -9.78 3.16
N ASP A 249 -31.82 -9.64 3.34
CA ASP A 249 -32.73 -10.72 3.72
C ASP A 249 -33.23 -11.54 2.52
N ASP A 250 -32.94 -11.11 1.29
CA ASP A 250 -33.18 -11.88 0.08
C ASP A 250 -32.08 -12.95 -0.09
N PRO A 251 -32.43 -14.24 -0.22
CA PRO A 251 -31.46 -15.31 -0.45
C PRO A 251 -30.52 -15.05 -1.64
N ALA A 252 -30.98 -14.36 -2.68
CA ALA A 252 -30.18 -14.05 -3.86
C ALA A 252 -28.99 -13.13 -3.54
N PHE A 253 -29.02 -12.36 -2.44
CA PHE A 253 -27.86 -11.58 -1.98
C PHE A 253 -26.67 -12.49 -1.68
N VAL A 254 -26.89 -13.52 -0.85
CA VAL A 254 -25.80 -14.41 -0.41
C VAL A 254 -25.44 -15.46 -1.46
N GLU A 255 -26.41 -15.89 -2.29
CA GLU A 255 -26.17 -16.86 -3.38
C GLU A 255 -25.16 -16.35 -4.41
N ALA A 256 -25.10 -15.03 -4.63
CA ALA A 256 -24.11 -14.42 -5.53
C ALA A 256 -22.65 -14.77 -5.14
N PHE A 257 -22.40 -15.00 -3.85
CA PHE A 257 -21.07 -15.26 -3.29
C PHE A 257 -20.70 -16.75 -3.21
N ASP A 258 -21.63 -17.67 -3.51
CA ASP A 258 -21.36 -19.11 -3.52
C ASP A 258 -20.22 -19.48 -4.48
N ARG A 259 -19.98 -18.67 -5.52
CA ARG A 259 -18.90 -18.86 -6.49
C ARG A 259 -17.49 -18.76 -5.93
N PHE A 260 -17.31 -18.07 -4.80
CA PHE A 260 -16.02 -17.93 -4.11
C PHE A 260 -15.84 -18.99 -3.03
N ALA A 261 -16.84 -19.83 -2.82
CA ALA A 261 -16.85 -20.78 -1.73
C ALA A 261 -16.05 -22.04 -2.03
N ASP A 262 -15.55 -22.26 -3.25
CA ASP A 262 -14.57 -23.31 -3.54
C ASP A 262 -13.20 -22.98 -2.93
N ARG A 263 -12.91 -21.69 -2.71
CA ARG A 263 -11.67 -21.20 -2.13
C ARG A 263 -11.55 -21.60 -0.66
N ARG A 264 -10.31 -21.83 -0.25
CA ARG A 264 -9.97 -22.16 1.13
C ARG A 264 -10.02 -20.93 2.03
N ILE A 265 -9.61 -19.77 1.51
CA ILE A 265 -9.58 -18.50 2.24
C ILE A 265 -10.37 -17.46 1.45
N VAL A 266 -11.36 -16.86 2.09
CA VAL A 266 -12.13 -15.74 1.53
C VAL A 266 -11.86 -14.50 2.37
N LEU A 267 -11.13 -13.53 1.82
CA LEU A 267 -10.89 -12.24 2.47
C LEU A 267 -11.99 -11.26 2.07
N LEU A 268 -12.68 -10.71 3.06
CA LEU A 268 -13.74 -9.72 2.90
C LEU A 268 -13.27 -8.37 3.43
N GLY A 269 -13.15 -7.42 2.51
CA GLY A 269 -12.67 -6.08 2.76
C GLY A 269 -13.71 -5.14 3.35
N GLU A 270 -13.27 -3.93 3.62
CA GLU A 270 -14.12 -2.76 3.78
C GLU A 270 -13.32 -1.50 3.40
N ALA A 271 -13.94 -0.57 2.68
CA ALA A 271 -13.34 0.75 2.42
C ALA A 271 -13.48 1.70 3.61
N SER A 272 -14.27 1.33 4.62
CA SER A 272 -14.28 2.02 5.91
C SER A 272 -14.57 1.10 7.09
N HIS A 273 -13.99 1.41 8.26
CA HIS A 273 -14.28 0.65 9.50
C HIS A 273 -15.62 1.00 10.16
N GLY A 274 -16.27 2.08 9.74
CA GLY A 274 -17.42 2.67 10.43
C GLY A 274 -18.73 2.66 9.65
N THR A 275 -18.84 1.82 8.63
CA THR A 275 -20.00 1.76 7.72
C THR A 275 -20.85 0.51 7.93
N SER A 276 -22.15 0.69 8.21
CA SER A 276 -23.11 -0.36 8.55
C SER A 276 -23.26 -1.42 7.46
N GLU A 277 -23.37 -1.00 6.19
CA GLU A 277 -23.58 -1.90 5.05
C GLU A 277 -22.43 -2.89 4.89
N PHE A 278 -21.19 -2.47 5.15
CA PHE A 278 -20.02 -3.34 5.06
C PHE A 278 -20.05 -4.43 6.15
N TYR A 279 -20.41 -4.10 7.40
CA TYR A 279 -20.59 -5.11 8.45
C TYR A 279 -21.73 -6.07 8.13
N ARG A 280 -22.88 -5.54 7.69
CA ARG A 280 -24.04 -6.37 7.35
C ARG A 280 -23.73 -7.32 6.20
N ALA A 281 -23.12 -6.82 5.14
CA ALA A 281 -22.72 -7.64 4.00
C ALA A 281 -21.73 -8.74 4.40
N ARG A 282 -20.65 -8.38 5.09
CA ARG A 282 -19.67 -9.35 5.60
C ARG A 282 -20.32 -10.41 6.49
N ALA A 283 -21.23 -10.01 7.38
CA ALA A 283 -21.98 -10.92 8.23
C ALA A 283 -22.82 -11.91 7.39
N TRP A 284 -23.64 -11.43 6.45
CA TRP A 284 -24.50 -12.29 5.63
C TRP A 284 -23.71 -13.24 4.72
N ILE A 285 -22.63 -12.76 4.08
CA ILE A 285 -21.74 -13.60 3.28
C ILE A 285 -21.12 -14.68 4.16
N THR A 286 -20.58 -14.30 5.32
CA THR A 286 -19.94 -15.24 6.25
C THR A 286 -20.91 -16.28 6.78
N ARG A 287 -22.16 -15.90 7.09
CA ARG A 287 -23.24 -16.83 7.47
C ARG A 287 -23.44 -17.90 6.41
N ARG A 288 -23.57 -17.50 5.14
CA ARG A 288 -23.74 -18.41 4.01
C ARG A 288 -22.56 -19.36 3.85
N LEU A 289 -21.34 -18.84 3.95
CA LEU A 289 -20.11 -19.64 3.86
C LEU A 289 -20.02 -20.69 4.98
N ILE A 290 -20.42 -20.34 6.20
CA ILE A 290 -20.48 -21.27 7.34
C ILE A 290 -21.57 -22.33 7.11
N GLU A 291 -22.81 -21.90 6.86
CA GLU A 291 -23.99 -22.79 6.79
C GLU A 291 -23.96 -23.77 5.62
N LYS A 292 -23.40 -23.36 4.47
CA LYS A 292 -23.48 -24.12 3.21
C LYS A 292 -22.15 -24.65 2.70
N HIS A 293 -21.04 -24.03 3.07
CA HIS A 293 -19.74 -24.27 2.43
C HIS A 293 -18.62 -24.69 3.38
N GLY A 294 -18.96 -25.01 4.64
CA GLY A 294 -18.07 -25.64 5.60
C GLY A 294 -16.96 -24.74 6.15
N PHE A 295 -17.14 -23.42 6.08
CA PHE A 295 -16.23 -22.49 6.74
C PHE A 295 -16.41 -22.57 8.26
N THR A 296 -15.31 -22.68 9.00
CA THR A 296 -15.32 -22.82 10.47
C THR A 296 -14.39 -21.84 11.16
N ILE A 297 -13.69 -21.00 10.40
CA ILE A 297 -12.79 -19.97 10.92
C ILE A 297 -13.31 -18.61 10.45
N VAL A 298 -13.65 -17.74 11.40
CA VAL A 298 -13.87 -16.31 11.16
C VAL A 298 -12.73 -15.56 11.82
N ALA A 299 -11.79 -15.07 11.02
CA ALA A 299 -10.65 -14.31 11.49
C ALA A 299 -10.87 -12.81 11.21
N ALA A 300 -10.50 -11.93 12.12
CA ALA A 300 -10.74 -10.50 12.01
C ALA A 300 -9.49 -9.68 12.33
N GLU A 301 -9.39 -8.48 11.73
CA GLU A 301 -8.49 -7.39 12.13
C GLU A 301 -8.88 -6.87 13.53
N ALA A 302 -8.65 -7.71 14.52
CA ALA A 302 -9.02 -7.54 15.90
C ALA A 302 -7.91 -8.10 16.78
N ASP A 303 -7.76 -7.51 17.98
CA ASP A 303 -6.81 -7.99 18.98
C ASP A 303 -7.14 -9.42 19.42
N TRP A 304 -6.12 -10.29 19.49
CA TRP A 304 -6.30 -11.70 19.85
C TRP A 304 -7.06 -11.92 21.17
N PRO A 305 -6.70 -11.28 22.31
CA PRO A 305 -7.39 -11.53 23.58
C PRO A 305 -8.87 -11.12 23.57
N ASP A 306 -9.20 -10.03 22.86
CA ASP A 306 -10.57 -9.52 22.78
C ASP A 306 -11.43 -10.44 21.92
N ALA A 307 -10.89 -10.89 20.79
CA ALA A 307 -11.54 -11.89 19.95
C ALA A 307 -11.67 -13.25 20.64
N ALA A 308 -10.71 -13.66 21.48
CA ALA A 308 -10.79 -14.88 22.27
C ALA A 308 -11.95 -14.85 23.29
N ALA A 309 -12.31 -13.67 23.81
CA ALA A 309 -13.51 -13.51 24.64
C ALA A 309 -14.80 -13.74 23.84
N ILE A 310 -14.87 -13.22 22.61
CA ILE A 310 -15.98 -13.48 21.67
C ILE A 310 -16.04 -14.95 21.29
N ASP A 311 -14.91 -15.58 20.99
CA ASP A 311 -14.82 -16.99 20.64
C ASP A 311 -15.35 -17.92 21.74
N ARG A 312 -14.95 -17.66 22.99
CA ARG A 312 -15.48 -18.40 24.15
C ARG A 312 -16.99 -18.23 24.25
N TYR A 313 -17.49 -17.01 24.03
CA TYR A 313 -18.92 -16.75 24.01
C TYR A 313 -19.63 -17.52 22.89
N VAL A 314 -19.20 -17.44 21.63
CA VAL A 314 -19.90 -18.08 20.50
C VAL A 314 -19.77 -19.60 20.50
N ARG A 315 -18.74 -20.18 21.14
CA ARG A 315 -18.57 -21.63 21.29
C ARG A 315 -19.06 -22.17 22.64
N HIS A 316 -19.83 -21.39 23.39
CA HIS A 316 -20.42 -21.77 24.68
C HIS A 316 -19.40 -22.24 25.74
N ARG A 317 -18.17 -21.72 25.67
CA ARG A 317 -17.11 -21.98 26.65
C ARG A 317 -17.23 -21.02 27.84
N PRO A 318 -16.77 -21.42 29.05
CA PRO A 318 -16.75 -20.51 30.19
C PRO A 318 -15.94 -19.23 29.90
N PRO A 319 -16.40 -18.05 30.37
CA PRO A 319 -15.62 -16.82 30.28
C PRO A 319 -14.35 -16.94 31.13
N SER A 320 -13.28 -16.23 30.75
CA SER A 320 -12.09 -16.13 31.62
C SER A 320 -12.44 -15.28 32.86
N PRO A 321 -12.13 -15.75 34.08
CA PRO A 321 -12.31 -15.00 35.32
C PRO A 321 -11.51 -13.69 35.40
N ARG A 322 -10.45 -13.54 34.58
CA ARG A 322 -9.53 -12.39 34.58
C ARG A 322 -9.64 -11.51 33.33
N ALA A 323 -10.52 -11.86 32.39
CA ALA A 323 -10.69 -11.07 31.17
C ALA A 323 -11.41 -9.75 31.46
N ASP A 324 -10.79 -8.65 31.05
CA ASP A 324 -11.46 -7.36 30.94
C ASP A 324 -12.58 -7.46 29.88
N MET A 325 -13.54 -6.51 29.90
CA MET A 325 -14.53 -6.42 28.83
C MET A 325 -13.79 -6.25 27.48
N PRO A 326 -14.15 -6.97 26.40
CA PRO A 326 -13.44 -6.86 25.13
C PRO A 326 -13.67 -5.49 24.48
N PHE A 327 -12.74 -5.09 23.59
CA PHE A 327 -12.81 -3.92 22.72
C PHE A 327 -13.01 -2.59 23.48
N GLN A 328 -12.24 -2.38 24.55
CA GLN A 328 -12.24 -1.12 25.33
C GLN A 328 -11.17 -0.13 24.89
N ARG A 329 -10.24 -0.55 24.02
CA ARG A 329 -9.20 0.32 23.45
C ARG A 329 -9.78 1.12 22.29
N PHE A 330 -9.17 2.25 21.98
CA PHE A 330 -9.53 3.01 20.79
C PHE A 330 -9.24 2.19 19.52
N PRO A 331 -10.14 2.21 18.52
CA PRO A 331 -11.52 2.73 18.60
C PRO A 331 -12.44 1.77 19.37
N THR A 332 -13.21 2.29 20.32
CA THR A 332 -14.09 1.44 21.14
C THR A 332 -15.34 0.96 20.40
N TRP A 333 -15.66 1.52 19.23
CA TRP A 333 -16.90 1.30 18.50
C TRP A 333 -16.77 0.34 17.31
N MET A 334 -15.54 0.13 16.81
CA MET A 334 -15.29 -0.66 15.59
C MET A 334 -15.82 -2.10 15.72
N TRP A 335 -15.50 -2.79 16.81
CA TRP A 335 -16.05 -4.12 17.10
C TRP A 335 -17.14 -4.11 18.17
N ARG A 336 -17.56 -2.94 18.66
CA ARG A 336 -18.71 -2.78 19.57
C ARG A 336 -19.78 -1.95 18.90
N ASN A 337 -20.43 -2.57 17.93
CA ASN A 337 -21.57 -2.00 17.24
C ASN A 337 -22.69 -3.06 17.11
N ALA A 338 -23.89 -2.60 16.80
CA ALA A 338 -25.09 -3.42 16.72
C ALA A 338 -25.00 -4.46 15.60
N GLU A 339 -24.38 -4.11 14.47
CA GLU A 339 -24.22 -4.98 13.31
C GLU A 339 -23.34 -6.20 13.63
N PHE A 340 -22.18 -5.97 14.26
CA PHE A 340 -21.29 -7.03 14.71
C PHE A 340 -21.88 -7.83 15.86
N ALA A 341 -22.54 -7.18 16.83
CA ALA A 341 -23.23 -7.89 17.91
C ALA A 341 -24.30 -8.84 17.37
N ALA A 342 -25.07 -8.42 16.36
CA ALA A 342 -26.05 -9.28 15.71
C ALA A 342 -25.41 -10.47 14.97
N PHE A 343 -24.19 -10.31 14.43
CA PHE A 343 -23.43 -11.42 13.88
C PHE A 343 -22.95 -12.39 14.98
N VAL A 344 -22.41 -11.88 16.08
CA VAL A 344 -21.95 -12.69 17.23
C VAL A 344 -23.10 -13.51 17.84
N GLU A 345 -24.27 -12.90 18.03
CA GLU A 345 -25.46 -13.61 18.53
C GLU A 345 -25.92 -14.71 17.58
N TRP A 346 -25.91 -14.43 16.27
CA TRP A 346 -26.22 -15.46 15.27
C TRP A 346 -25.20 -16.61 15.30
N LEU A 347 -23.90 -16.30 15.39
CA LEU A 347 -22.83 -17.30 15.37
C LEU A 347 -22.92 -18.22 16.59
N ARG A 348 -23.25 -17.66 17.76
CA ARG A 348 -23.56 -18.42 18.96
C ARG A 348 -24.76 -19.35 18.75
N ALA A 349 -25.88 -18.83 18.26
CA ALA A 349 -27.08 -19.62 18.01
C ALA A 349 -26.85 -20.73 16.95
N HIS A 350 -26.01 -20.49 15.96
CA HIS A 350 -25.60 -21.49 14.98
C HIS A 350 -24.77 -22.61 15.65
N ASN A 351 -23.76 -22.24 16.42
CA ASN A 351 -22.89 -23.20 17.11
C ASN A 351 -23.61 -24.03 18.17
N GLU A 352 -24.68 -23.52 18.77
CA GLU A 352 -25.54 -24.28 19.69
C GLU A 352 -26.17 -25.51 19.02
N GLN A 353 -26.37 -25.47 17.70
CA GLN A 353 -26.93 -26.58 16.92
C GLN A 353 -25.89 -27.61 16.49
N ILE A 354 -24.59 -27.35 16.73
CA ILE A 354 -23.49 -28.21 16.30
C ILE A 354 -23.01 -29.06 17.49
N GLU A 355 -23.27 -30.37 17.43
CA GLU A 355 -22.97 -31.30 18.52
C GLU A 355 -21.47 -31.53 18.74
N THR A 356 -20.66 -31.43 17.67
CA THR A 356 -19.21 -31.70 17.73
C THR A 356 -18.44 -30.38 17.92
N PRO A 357 -17.77 -30.15 19.06
CA PRO A 357 -17.08 -28.88 19.32
C PRO A 357 -16.01 -28.52 18.29
N ALA A 358 -15.34 -29.53 17.70
CA ALA A 358 -14.34 -29.31 16.65
C ALA A 358 -14.94 -28.74 15.35
N SER A 359 -16.22 -28.99 15.10
CA SER A 359 -16.96 -28.51 13.92
C SER A 359 -17.63 -27.15 14.13
N GLN A 360 -17.63 -26.62 15.36
CA GLN A 360 -18.15 -25.29 15.64
C GLN A 360 -17.27 -24.23 15.00
N ALA A 361 -17.90 -23.21 14.42
CA ALA A 361 -17.20 -22.06 13.87
C ALA A 361 -16.61 -21.22 15.01
N GLY A 362 -15.32 -20.89 14.91
CA GLY A 362 -14.62 -20.04 15.87
C GLY A 362 -14.42 -18.61 15.37
N PHE A 363 -14.18 -17.70 16.31
CA PHE A 363 -13.85 -16.31 16.03
C PHE A 363 -12.41 -16.00 16.48
N TYR A 364 -11.60 -15.35 15.65
CA TYR A 364 -10.17 -15.15 15.96
C TYR A 364 -9.74 -13.75 15.63
N GLY A 365 -8.93 -13.16 16.52
CA GLY A 365 -8.22 -11.94 16.23
C GLY A 365 -6.94 -12.27 15.47
N LEU A 366 -6.47 -11.35 14.63
CA LEU A 366 -5.19 -11.48 13.94
C LEU A 366 -4.17 -10.43 14.41
N ASP A 367 -4.62 -9.38 15.09
CA ASP A 367 -3.83 -8.17 15.34
C ASP A 367 -2.99 -8.22 16.64
N ILE A 368 -2.04 -7.29 16.77
CA ILE A 368 -0.92 -7.32 17.74
C ILE A 368 -1.04 -6.37 18.95
N TYR A 369 -2.06 -5.52 19.04
CA TYR A 369 -1.99 -4.34 19.94
C TYR A 369 -2.27 -4.64 21.43
N ASN A 370 -2.89 -5.77 21.79
CA ASN A 370 -3.25 -6.07 23.18
C ASN A 370 -2.20 -6.92 23.95
N MET A 371 -0.97 -6.39 24.09
CA MET A 371 0.11 -7.07 24.85
C MET A 371 -0.27 -7.37 26.30
N ARG A 372 -0.97 -6.46 26.99
CA ARG A 372 -1.39 -6.62 28.40
C ARG A 372 -2.34 -7.81 28.56
N GLY A 373 -3.37 -7.88 27.71
CA GLY A 373 -4.31 -9.00 27.68
C GLY A 373 -3.60 -10.33 27.40
N SER A 374 -2.64 -10.33 26.47
CA SER A 374 -1.87 -11.54 26.16
C SER A 374 -0.98 -12.01 27.30
N ILE A 375 -0.30 -11.11 28.03
CA ILE A 375 0.47 -11.49 29.23
C ILE A 375 -0.46 -12.13 30.27
N ALA A 376 -1.63 -11.52 30.52
CA ALA A 376 -2.60 -12.04 31.47
C ALA A 376 -3.09 -13.45 31.10
N ALA A 377 -3.39 -13.69 29.82
CA ALA A 377 -3.84 -14.99 29.32
C ALA A 377 -2.78 -16.10 29.49
N VAL A 378 -1.51 -15.82 29.16
CA VAL A 378 -0.40 -16.78 29.38
C VAL A 378 -0.23 -17.11 30.85
N LEU A 379 -0.23 -16.09 31.72
CA LEU A 379 -0.06 -16.28 33.15
C LEU A 379 -1.24 -17.03 33.79
N GLU A 380 -2.48 -16.79 33.32
CA GLU A 380 -3.67 -17.51 33.79
C GLU A 380 -3.59 -19.00 33.44
N TYR A 381 -3.20 -19.34 32.20
CA TYR A 381 -3.02 -20.73 31.79
C TYR A 381 -1.95 -21.43 32.64
N LEU A 382 -0.78 -20.79 32.79
CA LEU A 382 0.33 -21.34 33.58
C LEU A 382 -0.02 -21.45 35.07
N ASP A 383 -0.71 -20.47 35.67
CA ASP A 383 -1.13 -20.53 37.08
C ASP A 383 -1.95 -21.79 37.40
N ARG A 384 -2.75 -22.26 36.44
CA ARG A 384 -3.61 -23.43 36.60
C ARG A 384 -2.85 -24.74 36.36
N ILE A 385 -1.97 -24.77 35.36
CA ILE A 385 -1.35 -26.02 34.86
C ILE A 385 0.06 -26.24 35.44
N ASP A 386 0.83 -25.17 35.64
CA ASP A 386 2.21 -25.20 36.12
C ASP A 386 2.59 -23.88 36.85
N PRO A 387 2.29 -23.78 38.16
CA PRO A 387 2.54 -22.58 38.95
C PRO A 387 4.02 -22.17 39.03
N GLU A 388 4.95 -23.12 38.89
CA GLU A 388 6.39 -22.84 38.87
C GLU A 388 6.77 -22.13 37.56
N ALA A 389 6.29 -22.64 36.42
CA ALA A 389 6.44 -21.96 35.14
C ALA A 389 5.72 -20.59 35.12
N ALA A 390 4.60 -20.46 35.82
CA ALA A 390 3.92 -19.17 35.98
C ALA A 390 4.79 -18.16 36.74
N SER A 391 5.54 -18.59 37.77
CA SER A 391 6.50 -17.75 38.48
C SER A 391 7.62 -17.28 37.55
N ILE A 392 8.19 -18.20 36.76
CA ILE A 392 9.24 -17.90 35.78
C ILE A 392 8.73 -16.94 34.70
N ALA A 393 7.51 -17.14 34.20
CA ALA A 393 6.89 -16.26 33.20
C ALA A 393 6.67 -14.84 33.76
N ARG A 394 6.27 -14.70 35.03
CA ARG A 394 6.17 -13.39 35.70
C ARG A 394 7.52 -12.68 35.79
N GLU A 395 8.60 -13.41 36.09
CA GLU A 395 9.95 -12.83 36.08
C GLU A 395 10.38 -12.38 34.68
N ARG A 396 10.13 -13.21 33.66
CA ARG A 396 10.49 -12.92 32.26
C ARG A 396 9.70 -11.76 31.66
N TYR A 397 8.40 -11.67 31.95
CA TYR A 397 7.57 -10.53 31.56
C TYR A 397 7.73 -9.34 32.52
N GLY A 398 8.44 -9.53 33.64
CA GLY A 398 8.65 -8.53 34.67
C GLY A 398 9.24 -7.23 34.10
N CYS A 399 10.15 -7.36 33.13
CA CYS A 399 10.67 -6.21 32.40
C CYS A 399 9.55 -5.43 31.70
N LEU A 400 8.59 -6.07 31.02
CA LEU A 400 7.50 -5.42 30.28
C LEU A 400 6.44 -4.73 31.16
N THR A 401 6.35 -5.08 32.45
CA THR A 401 5.32 -4.62 33.40
C THR A 401 5.11 -3.10 33.44
N PRO A 402 6.17 -2.25 33.46
CA PRO A 402 6.00 -0.80 33.49
C PRO A 402 5.39 -0.20 32.21
N TRP A 403 5.38 -0.93 31.09
CA TRP A 403 4.95 -0.42 29.78
C TRP A 403 3.69 -1.10 29.24
N GLN A 404 3.08 -2.02 30.00
CA GLN A 404 1.80 -2.64 29.65
C GLN A 404 0.67 -1.62 29.46
N HIS A 405 0.83 -0.42 30.01
CA HIS A 405 -0.10 0.70 29.90
C HIS A 405 0.34 1.80 28.91
N GLU A 406 1.63 1.86 28.52
CA GLU A 406 2.21 2.87 27.62
C GLU A 406 3.33 2.28 26.72
N PRO A 407 2.99 1.49 25.69
CA PRO A 407 3.97 0.74 24.89
C PRO A 407 4.92 1.61 24.06
N ALA A 408 4.51 2.83 23.68
CA ALA A 408 5.35 3.77 22.91
C ALA A 408 6.61 4.24 23.68
N THR A 409 6.60 4.14 25.01
CA THR A 409 7.75 4.51 25.86
C THR A 409 8.85 3.43 25.83
N TYR A 410 8.48 2.18 25.52
CA TYR A 410 9.40 1.05 25.39
C TYR A 410 10.41 1.23 24.26
N GLY A 411 9.98 1.71 23.09
CA GLY A 411 10.86 1.89 21.92
C GLY A 411 12.07 2.81 22.20
N ARG A 412 11.89 3.86 23.02
CA ARG A 412 12.99 4.74 23.47
C ARG A 412 13.89 4.09 24.53
N ALA A 413 13.31 3.31 25.45
CA ALA A 413 14.04 2.63 26.52
C ALA A 413 14.85 1.44 26.00
N ALA A 414 14.32 0.70 25.02
CA ALA A 414 14.91 -0.47 24.38
C ALA A 414 16.27 -0.19 23.69
N LEU A 415 16.58 1.08 23.42
CA LEU A 415 17.87 1.54 22.87
C LEU A 415 19.01 1.56 23.91
N THR A 416 18.71 1.39 25.20
CA THR A 416 19.74 1.29 26.25
C THR A 416 20.24 -0.14 26.43
N ARG A 417 21.54 -0.32 26.67
CA ARG A 417 22.25 -1.64 26.69
C ARG A 417 21.61 -2.72 27.58
N GLY A 418 20.85 -2.35 28.62
CA GLY A 418 20.20 -3.29 29.54
C GLY A 418 18.97 -4.02 28.95
N TYR A 419 18.43 -3.57 27.82
CA TYR A 419 17.13 -4.07 27.33
C TYR A 419 17.21 -5.25 26.35
N ARG A 420 18.40 -5.60 25.84
CA ARG A 420 18.60 -6.85 25.09
C ARG A 420 18.25 -8.10 25.92
N GLU A 421 18.36 -8.01 27.24
CA GLU A 421 18.00 -9.11 28.15
C GLU A 421 16.49 -9.37 28.20
N CYS A 422 15.66 -8.35 27.95
CA CYS A 422 14.20 -8.45 27.93
C CYS A 422 13.71 -9.17 26.66
N GLU A 423 14.27 -8.86 25.48
CA GLU A 423 14.02 -9.58 24.23
C GLU A 423 14.32 -11.08 24.36
N GLU A 424 15.49 -11.44 24.90
CA GLU A 424 15.87 -12.84 25.10
C GLU A 424 14.93 -13.55 26.10
N ALA A 425 14.45 -12.87 27.13
CA ALA A 425 13.50 -13.42 28.09
C ALA A 425 12.12 -13.69 27.47
N VAL A 426 11.59 -12.76 26.67
CA VAL A 426 10.31 -12.90 25.97
C VAL A 426 10.37 -14.01 24.91
N LEU A 427 11.43 -14.04 24.09
CA LEU A 427 11.62 -15.10 23.10
C LEU A 427 11.80 -16.48 23.74
N ARG A 428 12.48 -16.57 24.89
CA ARG A 428 12.56 -17.81 25.67
C ARG A 428 11.19 -18.25 26.18
N GLN A 429 10.38 -17.33 26.70
CA GLN A 429 9.03 -17.66 27.14
C GLN A 429 8.15 -18.16 25.99
N CYS A 430 8.21 -17.52 24.82
CA CYS A 430 7.52 -17.98 23.62
C CYS A 430 7.97 -19.40 23.21
N ARG A 431 9.28 -19.64 23.13
CA ARG A 431 9.83 -20.98 22.82
C ARG A 431 9.40 -22.07 23.82
N ASP A 432 9.33 -21.75 25.11
CA ASP A 432 8.89 -22.69 26.13
C ASP A 432 7.40 -23.04 25.96
N MET A 433 6.55 -22.06 25.63
CA MET A 433 5.13 -22.31 25.32
C MET A 433 4.96 -23.16 24.05
N LEU A 434 5.73 -22.88 23.00
CA LEU A 434 5.72 -23.67 21.76
C LEU A 434 6.17 -25.11 21.98
N SER A 435 7.22 -25.31 22.77
CA SER A 435 7.71 -26.66 23.11
C SER A 435 6.63 -27.45 23.86
N ARG A 436 5.93 -26.82 24.80
CA ARG A 436 4.80 -27.45 25.50
C ARG A 436 3.65 -27.82 24.57
N GLN A 437 3.34 -26.99 23.58
CA GLN A 437 2.32 -27.28 22.56
C GLN A 437 2.65 -28.56 21.78
N LEU A 438 3.94 -28.78 21.47
CA LEU A 438 4.40 -30.01 20.81
C LEU A 438 4.33 -31.24 21.74
N ASP A 439 4.65 -31.07 23.03
CA ASP A 439 4.72 -32.17 23.99
C ASP A 439 3.34 -32.61 24.53
N HIS A 440 2.34 -31.73 24.54
CA HIS A 440 1.03 -31.94 25.23
C HIS A 440 -0.19 -31.92 24.28
N ALA A 441 -0.01 -32.27 23.01
CA ALA A 441 -1.01 -32.16 21.93
C ALA A 441 -2.32 -32.98 22.10
N GLY A 442 -2.63 -33.53 23.29
CA GLY A 442 -3.75 -34.46 23.49
C GLY A 442 -4.72 -34.19 24.65
N GLN A 443 -4.45 -33.27 25.60
CA GLN A 443 -5.31 -33.11 26.79
C GLN A 443 -5.93 -31.71 27.01
N ASP A 444 -5.37 -30.63 26.42
CA ASP A 444 -5.88 -29.24 26.55
C ASP A 444 -5.70 -28.40 25.25
N GLY A 445 -5.91 -29.01 24.07
CA GLY A 445 -5.50 -28.46 22.76
C GLY A 445 -5.87 -26.99 22.52
N ASP A 446 -7.13 -26.61 22.75
CA ASP A 446 -7.62 -25.24 22.50
C ASP A 446 -7.07 -24.20 23.49
N GLU A 447 -6.88 -24.56 24.76
CA GLU A 447 -6.38 -23.63 25.79
C GLU A 447 -4.87 -23.46 25.72
N LEU A 448 -4.15 -24.54 25.40
CA LEU A 448 -2.72 -24.49 25.12
C LEU A 448 -2.44 -23.73 23.82
N PHE A 449 -3.27 -23.89 22.79
CA PHE A 449 -3.18 -23.10 21.56
C PHE A 449 -3.40 -21.60 21.83
N ASP A 450 -4.44 -21.23 22.58
CA ASP A 450 -4.70 -19.85 22.99
C ASP A 450 -3.51 -19.26 23.77
N ALA A 451 -2.98 -19.99 24.76
CA ALA A 451 -1.82 -19.54 25.53
C ALA A 451 -0.54 -19.42 24.67
N ALA A 452 -0.30 -20.37 23.76
CA ALA A 452 0.84 -20.32 22.84
C ALA A 452 0.74 -19.14 21.87
N GLN A 453 -0.47 -18.86 21.36
CA GLN A 453 -0.68 -17.73 20.46
C GLN A 453 -0.52 -16.39 21.18
N ASN A 454 -1.01 -16.26 22.41
CA ASN A 454 -0.73 -15.08 23.23
C ASN A 454 0.79 -14.90 23.48
N ALA A 455 1.55 -15.98 23.64
CA ALA A 455 3.01 -15.89 23.75
C ALA A 455 3.70 -15.43 22.45
N ARG A 456 3.23 -15.88 21.28
CA ARG A 456 3.68 -15.38 19.96
C ARG A 456 3.35 -13.90 19.78
N LEU A 457 2.15 -13.47 20.19
CA LEU A 457 1.74 -12.06 20.16
C LEU A 457 2.67 -11.21 21.00
N ILE A 458 2.97 -11.59 22.26
CA ILE A 458 3.88 -10.82 23.12
C ILE A 458 5.25 -10.65 22.48
N ALA A 459 5.80 -11.71 21.87
CA ALA A 459 7.09 -11.64 21.17
C ALA A 459 7.03 -10.72 19.93
N SER A 460 5.95 -10.78 19.16
CA SER A 460 5.77 -9.95 17.97
C SER A 460 5.53 -8.49 18.34
N ALA A 461 4.73 -8.22 19.36
CA ALA A 461 4.43 -6.89 19.87
C ALA A 461 5.68 -6.23 20.49
N GLU A 462 6.52 -6.97 21.21
CA GLU A 462 7.81 -6.45 21.70
C GLU A 462 8.69 -5.95 20.53
N HIS A 463 8.81 -6.78 19.49
CA HIS A 463 9.57 -6.42 18.30
C HIS A 463 8.94 -5.23 17.56
N TYR A 464 7.62 -5.22 17.42
CA TYR A 464 6.85 -4.12 16.83
C TYR A 464 7.15 -2.79 17.50
N TYR A 465 7.03 -2.71 18.83
CA TYR A 465 7.27 -1.48 19.58
C TYR A 465 8.71 -1.00 19.52
N ARG A 466 9.68 -1.90 19.33
CA ARG A 466 11.08 -1.54 19.08
C ARG A 466 11.29 -0.93 17.70
N VAL A 467 10.69 -1.51 16.66
CA VAL A 467 10.84 -1.07 15.26
C VAL A 467 10.05 0.20 14.98
N MET A 468 8.91 0.41 15.66
CA MET A 468 8.07 1.60 15.54
C MET A 468 8.83 2.92 15.75
N TYR A 469 9.93 2.93 16.52
CA TYR A 469 10.75 4.13 16.76
C TYR A 469 11.63 4.54 15.56
N TYR A 470 11.93 3.61 14.66
CA TYR A 470 12.75 3.88 13.47
C TYR A 470 11.94 4.42 12.29
N GLY A 471 10.60 4.34 12.35
CA GLY A 471 9.68 4.77 11.29
C GLY A 471 9.77 3.92 10.01
N GLY A 472 8.75 4.01 9.15
CA GLY A 472 8.72 3.41 7.81
C GLY A 472 7.97 2.09 7.68
N ALA A 473 8.12 1.43 6.52
CA ALA A 473 7.39 0.23 6.11
C ALA A 473 7.54 -0.96 7.08
N GLN A 474 8.61 -1.00 7.88
CA GLN A 474 8.94 -2.16 8.69
C GLN A 474 7.92 -2.45 9.80
N SER A 475 7.32 -1.42 10.42
CA SER A 475 6.28 -1.64 11.43
C SER A 475 5.00 -2.17 10.79
N TRP A 476 4.63 -1.63 9.62
CA TRP A 476 3.50 -2.12 8.83
C TRP A 476 3.70 -3.58 8.43
N ASN A 477 4.83 -3.88 7.80
CA ASN A 477 5.19 -5.21 7.33
C ASN A 477 5.19 -6.23 8.46
N LEU A 478 5.68 -5.87 9.64
CA LEU A 478 5.66 -6.75 10.80
C LEU A 478 4.24 -7.04 11.27
N ARG A 479 3.37 -6.03 11.34
CA ARG A 479 1.95 -6.20 11.74
C ARG A 479 1.23 -7.13 10.77
N ASP A 480 1.30 -6.87 9.47
CA ASP A 480 0.61 -7.69 8.49
C ASP A 480 1.20 -9.10 8.35
N THR A 481 2.52 -9.24 8.48
CA THR A 481 3.16 -10.57 8.55
C THR A 481 2.68 -11.32 9.79
N HIS A 482 2.54 -10.67 10.95
CA HIS A 482 1.99 -11.31 12.14
C HIS A 482 0.52 -11.74 11.94
N MET A 483 -0.32 -10.90 11.32
CA MET A 483 -1.70 -11.27 11.02
C MET A 483 -1.76 -12.51 10.12
N PHE A 484 -0.90 -12.54 9.10
CA PHE A 484 -0.79 -13.68 8.19
C PHE A 484 -0.29 -14.95 8.88
N ASP A 485 0.79 -14.87 9.66
CA ASP A 485 1.33 -15.99 10.43
C ASP A 485 0.29 -16.54 11.42
N THR A 486 -0.45 -15.65 12.08
CA THR A 486 -1.54 -16.02 12.99
C THR A 486 -2.67 -16.75 12.26
N LEU A 487 -3.07 -16.27 11.08
CA LEU A 487 -4.04 -16.97 10.24
C LEU A 487 -3.56 -18.38 9.88
N GLN A 488 -2.29 -18.55 9.51
CA GLN A 488 -1.72 -19.87 9.23
C GLN A 488 -1.79 -20.78 10.46
N HIS A 489 -1.41 -20.29 11.64
CA HIS A 489 -1.49 -21.07 12.88
C HIS A 489 -2.92 -21.48 13.23
N VAL A 490 -3.90 -20.59 13.03
CA VAL A 490 -5.33 -20.89 13.28
C VAL A 490 -5.83 -21.98 12.33
N ILE A 491 -5.48 -21.89 11.05
CA ILE A 491 -5.83 -22.89 10.05
C ILE A 491 -5.20 -24.24 10.42
N GLU A 492 -3.89 -24.28 10.67
CA GLU A 492 -3.15 -25.50 11.04
C GLU A 492 -3.68 -26.15 12.32
N ALA A 493 -4.04 -25.35 13.33
CA ALA A 493 -4.59 -25.85 14.59
C ALA A 493 -5.99 -26.43 14.45
N ARG A 494 -6.80 -25.95 13.50
CA ARG A 494 -8.12 -26.51 13.22
C ARG A 494 -8.06 -27.74 12.35
N SER A 495 -7.48 -27.59 11.17
CA SER A 495 -7.20 -28.68 10.23
C SER A 495 -6.39 -28.11 9.05
N PRO A 496 -5.42 -28.86 8.50
CA PRO A 496 -4.76 -28.51 7.26
C PRO A 496 -5.68 -28.30 6.05
N ASP A 497 -6.98 -28.64 6.14
CA ASP A 497 -8.00 -28.40 5.12
C ASP A 497 -9.10 -27.41 5.58
N ALA A 498 -8.92 -26.77 6.74
CA ALA A 498 -9.90 -25.82 7.27
C ALA A 498 -10.03 -24.59 6.36
N LYS A 499 -11.26 -24.09 6.26
CA LYS A 499 -11.63 -22.93 5.45
C LYS A 499 -11.90 -21.73 6.33
N ALA A 500 -11.39 -20.58 5.91
CA ALA A 500 -11.38 -19.35 6.70
C ALA A 500 -11.99 -18.18 5.93
N VAL A 501 -12.80 -17.39 6.64
CA VAL A 501 -13.23 -16.06 6.21
C VAL A 501 -12.42 -15.04 7.01
N VAL A 502 -11.81 -14.07 6.34
CA VAL A 502 -11.00 -13.01 6.97
C VAL A 502 -11.70 -11.68 6.80
N TRP A 503 -11.94 -10.94 7.89
CA TRP A 503 -12.51 -9.60 7.89
C TRP A 503 -11.42 -8.60 8.24
N ALA A 504 -11.01 -7.78 7.27
CA ALA A 504 -10.03 -6.72 7.50
C ALA A 504 -10.25 -5.59 6.49
N HIS A 505 -9.63 -4.44 6.74
CA HIS A 505 -9.76 -3.30 5.83
C HIS A 505 -9.24 -3.62 4.41
N ASN A 506 -9.74 -2.94 3.37
CA ASN A 506 -9.24 -3.10 1.98
C ASN A 506 -7.71 -2.92 1.90
N SER A 507 -7.13 -2.03 2.71
CA SER A 507 -5.67 -1.80 2.79
C SER A 507 -4.88 -3.01 3.29
N HIS A 508 -5.51 -3.91 4.03
CA HIS A 508 -4.90 -5.15 4.51
C HIS A 508 -5.12 -6.32 3.54
N ILE A 509 -6.29 -6.39 2.91
CA ILE A 509 -6.67 -7.56 2.11
C ILE A 509 -6.43 -7.43 0.61
N GLY A 510 -6.40 -6.23 0.04
CA GLY A 510 -6.11 -6.03 -1.39
C GLY A 510 -4.65 -6.32 -1.66
N ASP A 511 -4.29 -7.02 -2.74
CA ASP A 511 -2.90 -7.37 -3.01
C ASP A 511 -1.97 -6.13 -3.11
N ALA A 512 -1.17 -5.87 -2.06
CA ALA A 512 -0.37 -4.65 -1.93
C ALA A 512 0.63 -4.42 -3.07
N ARG A 513 1.04 -5.47 -3.79
CA ARG A 513 1.90 -5.37 -4.99
C ARG A 513 1.32 -4.45 -6.07
N PHE A 514 0.00 -4.23 -6.03
CA PHE A 514 -0.73 -3.44 -7.01
C PHE A 514 -1.39 -2.20 -6.42
N THR A 515 -0.96 -1.78 -5.23
CA THR A 515 -1.35 -0.54 -4.58
C THR A 515 -0.13 0.35 -4.34
N GLU A 516 -0.35 1.62 -4.02
CA GLU A 516 0.71 2.55 -3.64
C GLU A 516 1.55 2.04 -2.47
N MET A 517 0.94 1.28 -1.55
CA MET A 517 1.60 0.68 -0.40
C MET A 517 2.77 -0.22 -0.82
N GLY A 518 2.55 -1.20 -1.70
CA GLY A 518 3.64 -2.07 -2.16
C GLY A 518 4.56 -1.40 -3.17
N ILE A 519 4.05 -0.50 -4.02
CA ILE A 519 4.84 0.09 -5.11
C ILE A 519 5.77 1.21 -4.61
N VAL A 520 5.27 2.08 -3.73
CA VAL A 520 5.97 3.29 -3.29
C VAL A 520 6.54 3.13 -1.89
N ARG A 521 5.82 2.44 -1.01
CA ARG A 521 6.16 2.38 0.42
C ARG A 521 6.88 1.10 0.83
N ASP A 522 7.07 0.13 -0.07
CA ASP A 522 7.63 -1.20 0.23
C ASP A 522 6.85 -1.92 1.35
N GLU A 523 5.54 -1.67 1.41
CA GLU A 523 4.62 -2.25 2.37
C GLU A 523 4.00 -3.54 1.84
N VAL A 524 3.98 -4.59 2.66
CA VAL A 524 3.28 -5.86 2.38
C VAL A 524 2.01 -5.95 3.22
N ASN A 525 1.04 -6.73 2.77
CA ASN A 525 -0.17 -6.97 3.53
C ASN A 525 -0.65 -8.43 3.50
N ILE A 526 -1.59 -8.77 4.38
CA ILE A 526 -2.12 -10.14 4.49
C ILE A 526 -2.73 -10.63 3.17
N GLY A 527 -3.36 -9.75 2.38
CA GLY A 527 -3.88 -10.05 1.05
C GLY A 527 -2.83 -10.61 0.09
N GLN A 528 -1.73 -9.86 -0.05
CA GLN A 528 -0.57 -10.28 -0.83
C GLN A 528 0.01 -11.60 -0.31
N LEU A 529 0.24 -11.71 1.00
CA LEU A 529 0.88 -12.89 1.61
C LEU A 529 0.02 -14.15 1.43
N CYS A 530 -1.30 -14.03 1.60
CA CYS A 530 -2.25 -15.10 1.30
C CYS A 530 -2.15 -15.56 -0.15
N ARG A 531 -2.17 -14.64 -1.12
CA ARG A 531 -2.03 -14.99 -2.55
C ARG A 531 -0.69 -15.64 -2.86
N GLN A 532 0.40 -15.18 -2.25
CA GLN A 532 1.72 -15.78 -2.46
C GLN A 532 1.82 -17.20 -1.88
N ARG A 533 1.16 -17.46 -0.75
CA ARG A 533 1.26 -18.75 -0.04
C ARG A 533 0.28 -19.81 -0.52
N PHE A 534 -0.95 -19.39 -0.82
CA PHE A 534 -2.09 -20.26 -1.12
C PHE A 534 -2.54 -20.17 -2.58
N GLY A 535 -2.01 -19.22 -3.36
CA GLY A 535 -2.28 -19.11 -4.79
C GLY A 535 -3.78 -18.94 -5.08
N ASP A 536 -4.29 -19.80 -5.96
CA ASP A 536 -5.70 -19.79 -6.38
C ASP A 536 -6.65 -20.31 -5.30
N ASP A 537 -6.19 -20.79 -4.14
CA ASP A 537 -7.09 -21.16 -3.04
C ASP A 537 -7.61 -19.95 -2.24
N VAL A 538 -7.35 -18.73 -2.71
CA VAL A 538 -7.72 -17.47 -2.07
C VAL A 538 -8.69 -16.70 -2.97
N ALA A 539 -9.77 -16.18 -2.40
CA ALA A 539 -10.57 -15.10 -2.99
C ALA A 539 -10.46 -13.84 -2.14
N VAL A 540 -10.27 -12.70 -2.80
CA VAL A 540 -10.17 -11.38 -2.19
C VAL A 540 -11.32 -10.51 -2.70
N ILE A 541 -12.20 -10.10 -1.80
CA ILE A 541 -13.41 -9.34 -2.14
C ILE A 541 -13.35 -7.97 -1.47
N GLY A 542 -13.13 -6.93 -2.27
CA GLY A 542 -13.11 -5.54 -1.81
C GLY A 542 -14.50 -4.95 -1.72
N PHE A 543 -14.66 -3.89 -0.93
CA PHE A 543 -15.92 -3.16 -0.77
C PHE A 543 -15.71 -1.67 -0.99
N GLY A 544 -16.70 -0.95 -1.52
CA GLY A 544 -16.59 0.50 -1.77
C GLY A 544 -17.91 1.25 -1.66
N THR A 545 -17.81 2.58 -1.54
CA THR A 545 -18.96 3.49 -1.52
C THR A 545 -18.64 4.87 -2.10
N HIS A 546 -19.66 5.54 -2.65
CA HIS A 546 -19.52 6.88 -3.21
C HIS A 546 -19.67 7.96 -2.14
N ALA A 547 -20.74 7.89 -1.34
CA ALA A 547 -21.08 8.89 -0.32
C ALA A 547 -21.89 8.27 0.83
N GLY A 548 -22.27 9.10 1.81
CA GLY A 548 -23.10 8.67 2.94
C GLY A 548 -22.59 9.17 4.28
N THR A 549 -22.68 8.33 5.31
CA THR A 549 -22.15 8.61 6.64
C THR A 549 -21.27 7.46 7.15
N VAL A 550 -20.29 7.80 7.99
CA VAL A 550 -19.35 6.85 8.59
C VAL A 550 -19.14 7.22 10.06
N ALA A 551 -19.03 6.22 10.94
CA ALA A 551 -18.53 6.43 12.30
C ALA A 551 -17.00 6.52 12.24
N ALA A 552 -16.41 7.62 12.70
CA ALA A 552 -14.97 7.80 12.73
C ALA A 552 -14.56 8.85 13.76
N ALA A 553 -13.27 8.92 14.10
CA ALA A 553 -12.72 10.04 14.86
C ALA A 553 -11.91 10.99 13.95
N LYS A 554 -11.75 12.26 14.35
CA LYS A 554 -10.86 13.19 13.62
C LYS A 554 -9.38 12.95 13.90
N HIS A 555 -9.09 12.45 15.10
CA HIS A 555 -7.75 12.21 15.61
C HIS A 555 -7.71 10.89 16.39
N TRP A 556 -6.51 10.33 16.55
CA TRP A 556 -6.28 9.18 17.41
C TRP A 556 -6.74 9.47 18.84
N ASP A 557 -7.35 8.48 19.49
CA ASP A 557 -7.98 8.59 20.81
C ASP A 557 -9.08 9.66 20.92
N GLY A 558 -9.53 10.21 19.78
CA GLY A 558 -10.61 11.18 19.73
C GLY A 558 -11.98 10.54 19.97
N GLU A 559 -12.97 11.38 20.28
CA GLU A 559 -14.37 10.95 20.32
C GLU A 559 -14.82 10.50 18.93
N MET A 560 -15.70 9.49 18.92
CA MET A 560 -16.36 9.05 17.70
C MET A 560 -17.40 10.08 17.28
N GLU A 561 -17.42 10.39 15.99
CA GLU A 561 -18.41 11.24 15.36
C GLU A 561 -19.04 10.48 14.19
N ILE A 562 -20.33 10.73 13.96
CA ILE A 562 -20.97 10.37 12.69
C ILE A 562 -20.62 11.46 11.69
N MET A 563 -19.75 11.13 10.74
CA MET A 563 -19.21 12.07 9.76
C MET A 563 -19.80 11.82 8.38
N SER A 564 -20.02 12.88 7.59
CA SER A 564 -20.44 12.75 6.19
C SER A 564 -19.26 12.35 5.31
N VAL A 565 -19.40 11.24 4.58
CA VAL A 565 -18.43 10.83 3.56
C VAL A 565 -18.59 11.76 2.36
N ARG A 566 -17.48 12.34 1.89
CA ARG A 566 -17.54 13.22 0.72
C ARG A 566 -17.90 12.41 -0.52
N PRO A 567 -18.62 12.97 -1.50
CA PRO A 567 -18.78 12.33 -2.80
C PRO A 567 -17.44 11.91 -3.39
N SER A 568 -17.39 10.75 -4.03
CA SER A 568 -16.15 10.23 -4.60
C SER A 568 -15.55 11.15 -5.67
N ARG A 569 -14.23 11.12 -5.79
CA ARG A 569 -13.48 11.97 -6.71
C ARG A 569 -13.63 11.53 -8.16
N GLU A 570 -13.59 12.48 -9.09
CA GLU A 570 -13.75 12.20 -10.53
C GLU A 570 -12.71 11.24 -11.13
N ASP A 571 -11.54 11.16 -10.53
CA ASP A 571 -10.40 10.33 -10.92
C ASP A 571 -10.34 8.96 -10.20
N SER A 572 -11.36 8.63 -9.40
CA SER A 572 -11.38 7.42 -8.54
C SER A 572 -12.19 6.25 -9.11
N TYR A 573 -11.92 5.03 -8.64
CA TYR A 573 -12.76 3.87 -8.97
C TYR A 573 -14.18 4.01 -8.42
N GLU A 574 -14.34 4.59 -7.23
CA GLU A 574 -15.63 4.84 -6.60
C GLU A 574 -16.52 5.70 -7.52
N ARG A 575 -15.95 6.68 -8.22
CA ARG A 575 -16.72 7.47 -9.19
C ARG A 575 -17.14 6.65 -10.40
N LEU A 576 -16.30 5.76 -10.90
CA LEU A 576 -16.67 4.89 -12.00
C LEU A 576 -17.83 3.94 -11.63
N CYS A 577 -17.83 3.44 -10.39
CA CYS A 577 -18.92 2.63 -9.85
C CYS A 577 -20.21 3.44 -9.65
N HIS A 578 -20.11 4.67 -9.14
CA HIS A 578 -21.24 5.59 -9.04
C HIS A 578 -21.87 5.91 -10.41
N ASP A 579 -21.03 6.29 -11.38
CA ASP A 579 -21.45 6.66 -12.72
C ASP A 579 -22.01 5.46 -13.52
N ALA A 580 -21.82 4.22 -13.04
CA ALA A 580 -22.48 3.03 -13.59
C ALA A 580 -23.99 2.99 -13.28
N GLY A 581 -24.46 3.81 -12.33
CA GLY A 581 -25.89 4.04 -12.07
C GLY A 581 -26.62 2.89 -11.37
N THR A 582 -25.88 1.93 -10.80
CA THR A 582 -26.46 0.80 -10.04
C THR A 582 -26.15 0.99 -8.55
N ALA A 583 -27.20 1.15 -7.74
CA ALA A 583 -27.07 1.54 -6.33
C ALA A 583 -26.33 0.51 -5.47
N ARG A 584 -26.45 -0.79 -5.78
CA ARG A 584 -25.77 -1.88 -5.08
C ARG A 584 -25.51 -3.03 -6.02
N PHE A 585 -24.27 -3.48 -6.11
CA PHE A 585 -23.91 -4.59 -7.00
C PHE A 585 -22.67 -5.35 -6.54
N LEU A 586 -22.52 -6.56 -7.07
CA LEU A 586 -21.29 -7.33 -7.07
C LEU A 586 -20.67 -7.21 -8.47
N LEU A 587 -19.38 -6.91 -8.53
CA LEU A 587 -18.61 -6.95 -9.75
C LEU A 587 -17.57 -8.06 -9.65
N ASP A 588 -17.75 -9.11 -10.46
CA ASP A 588 -16.76 -10.16 -10.64
C ASP A 588 -15.64 -9.65 -11.57
N LEU A 589 -14.47 -9.38 -11.02
CA LEU A 589 -13.38 -8.72 -11.74
C LEU A 589 -12.67 -9.66 -12.72
N GLY A 590 -12.95 -10.96 -12.68
CA GLY A 590 -12.44 -11.97 -13.61
C GLY A 590 -13.40 -12.34 -14.75
N ALA A 591 -14.68 -11.94 -14.67
CA ALA A 591 -15.72 -12.43 -15.57
C ALA A 591 -15.65 -11.86 -17.01
N ASP A 592 -15.31 -10.57 -17.16
CA ASP A 592 -15.16 -9.91 -18.46
C ASP A 592 -13.70 -9.49 -18.68
N PRO A 593 -12.94 -10.15 -19.58
CA PRO A 593 -11.53 -9.84 -19.83
C PRO A 593 -11.28 -8.40 -20.31
N ALA A 594 -12.21 -7.82 -21.07
CA ALA A 594 -12.06 -6.46 -21.58
C ALA A 594 -12.28 -5.43 -20.47
N LEU A 595 -13.24 -5.68 -19.57
CA LEU A 595 -13.40 -4.85 -18.38
C LEU A 595 -12.25 -5.04 -17.39
N HIS A 596 -11.81 -6.28 -17.18
CA HIS A 596 -10.66 -6.61 -16.32
C HIS A 596 -9.43 -5.78 -16.72
N ASP A 597 -9.02 -5.85 -17.99
CA ASP A 597 -7.87 -5.09 -18.51
C ASP A 597 -7.99 -3.59 -18.21
N ARG A 598 -9.18 -3.02 -18.43
CA ARG A 598 -9.45 -1.60 -18.18
C ARG A 598 -9.43 -1.24 -16.69
N LEU A 599 -9.82 -2.16 -15.81
CA LEU A 599 -9.79 -2.00 -14.36
C LEU A 599 -8.43 -2.36 -13.75
N THR A 600 -7.47 -2.88 -14.53
CA THR A 600 -6.08 -3.03 -14.08
C THR A 600 -5.31 -1.70 -14.09
N LYS A 601 -5.76 -0.71 -14.88
CA LYS A 601 -5.15 0.63 -14.95
C LYS A 601 -5.26 1.34 -13.61
N ARG A 602 -4.17 1.94 -13.13
CA ARG A 602 -4.12 2.56 -11.79
C ARG A 602 -5.06 3.76 -11.71
N ARG A 603 -5.81 3.84 -10.62
CA ARG A 603 -6.67 4.99 -10.26
C ARG A 603 -6.67 5.16 -8.76
N LEU A 604 -7.15 6.31 -8.30
CA LEU A 604 -7.36 6.53 -6.89
C LEU A 604 -8.46 5.58 -6.36
N GLU A 605 -8.21 5.02 -5.20
CA GLU A 605 -9.17 4.26 -4.39
C GLU A 605 -9.20 4.83 -2.98
N ARG A 606 -10.39 4.82 -2.36
CA ARG A 606 -10.65 5.38 -1.05
C ARG A 606 -10.45 4.35 0.06
N PHE A 607 -9.76 4.77 1.12
CA PHE A 607 -9.43 4.01 2.32
C PHE A 607 -9.71 4.86 3.57
N ILE A 608 -10.86 4.67 4.21
CA ILE A 608 -11.25 5.39 5.43
C ILE A 608 -11.02 4.50 6.66
N GLY A 609 -9.94 4.71 7.38
CA GLY A 609 -9.68 3.98 8.61
C GLY A 609 -10.61 4.38 9.77
N VAL A 610 -10.12 4.14 11.00
CA VAL A 610 -10.79 4.56 12.25
C VAL A 610 -10.78 6.09 12.42
N ILE A 611 -9.92 6.75 11.64
CA ILE A 611 -9.83 8.20 11.51
C ILE A 611 -10.34 8.61 10.14
N TYR A 612 -11.12 9.68 10.10
CA TYR A 612 -11.56 10.30 8.87
C TYR A 612 -11.35 11.82 8.91
N ARG A 613 -10.65 12.34 7.89
CA ARG A 613 -10.31 13.76 7.70
C ARG A 613 -10.84 14.25 6.35
N PRO A 614 -12.11 14.67 6.26
CA PRO A 614 -12.73 15.08 4.99
C PRO A 614 -12.03 16.29 4.35
N GLU A 615 -11.41 17.16 5.13
CA GLU A 615 -10.72 18.36 4.65
C GLU A 615 -9.46 18.02 3.84
N THR A 616 -8.79 16.91 4.16
CA THR A 616 -7.54 16.45 3.53
C THR A 616 -7.70 15.13 2.78
N GLU A 617 -8.93 14.72 2.49
CA GLU A 617 -9.29 13.35 2.07
C GLU A 617 -8.43 12.78 0.94
N LEU A 618 -8.09 13.58 -0.08
CA LEU A 618 -7.20 13.15 -1.16
C LEU A 618 -5.84 12.62 -0.65
N HIS A 619 -5.24 13.33 0.31
CA HIS A 619 -3.91 12.99 0.81
C HIS A 619 -3.96 11.96 1.94
N SER A 620 -5.06 11.91 2.71
CA SER A 620 -5.16 11.06 3.90
C SER A 620 -5.93 9.76 3.69
N HIS A 621 -6.80 9.70 2.68
CA HIS A 621 -7.74 8.59 2.46
C HIS A 621 -7.83 8.12 1.02
N TYR A 622 -7.02 8.63 0.09
CA TYR A 622 -6.90 8.07 -1.25
C TYR A 622 -5.48 7.59 -1.51
N ALA A 623 -5.36 6.50 -2.24
CA ALA A 623 -4.09 5.97 -2.72
C ALA A 623 -4.27 5.41 -4.13
N ASP A 624 -3.21 5.42 -4.93
CA ASP A 624 -3.24 4.80 -6.26
C ASP A 624 -3.30 3.27 -6.13
N ALA A 625 -4.30 2.64 -6.72
CA ALA A 625 -4.49 1.20 -6.71
C ALA A 625 -4.91 0.66 -8.07
N SER A 626 -4.82 -0.67 -8.24
CA SER A 626 -5.29 -1.40 -9.41
C SER A 626 -6.42 -2.33 -8.97
N LEU A 627 -7.68 -1.94 -9.22
CA LEU A 627 -8.87 -2.62 -8.69
C LEU A 627 -8.90 -4.11 -9.07
N ALA A 628 -8.74 -4.42 -10.36
CA ALA A 628 -8.81 -5.80 -10.85
C ALA A 628 -7.57 -6.65 -10.55
N ARG A 629 -6.45 -6.04 -10.12
CA ARG A 629 -5.26 -6.79 -9.71
C ARG A 629 -5.23 -7.04 -8.22
N GLN A 630 -5.83 -6.18 -7.40
CA GLN A 630 -5.84 -6.36 -5.95
C GLN A 630 -6.99 -7.26 -5.46
N PHE A 631 -8.13 -7.27 -6.16
CA PHE A 631 -9.33 -8.02 -5.80
C PHE A 631 -9.75 -9.00 -6.89
N ASP A 632 -10.45 -10.06 -6.49
CA ASP A 632 -11.16 -10.99 -7.38
C ASP A 632 -12.60 -10.54 -7.63
N ALA A 633 -13.20 -9.84 -6.65
CA ALA A 633 -14.50 -9.20 -6.81
C ALA A 633 -14.62 -7.90 -5.99
N PHE A 634 -15.58 -7.06 -6.36
CA PHE A 634 -15.84 -5.79 -5.69
C PHE A 634 -17.32 -5.63 -5.38
N VAL A 635 -17.64 -5.39 -4.11
CA VAL A 635 -19.01 -5.14 -3.63
C VAL A 635 -19.22 -3.63 -3.50
N TRP A 636 -20.25 -3.13 -4.14
CA TRP A 636 -20.55 -1.70 -4.19
C TRP A 636 -21.83 -1.36 -3.44
N PHE A 637 -21.78 -0.28 -2.66
CA PHE A 637 -22.94 0.39 -2.08
C PHE A 637 -22.83 1.89 -2.37
N ASP A 638 -23.70 2.44 -3.20
CA ASP A 638 -23.58 3.82 -3.68
C ASP A 638 -23.69 4.86 -2.55
N GLU A 639 -24.68 4.67 -1.68
CA GLU A 639 -24.83 5.42 -0.43
C GLU A 639 -24.78 4.48 0.78
N THR A 640 -24.09 4.92 1.84
CA THR A 640 -23.88 4.14 3.06
C THR A 640 -24.21 4.89 4.35
N THR A 641 -24.37 4.16 5.44
CA THR A 641 -24.71 4.71 6.76
C THR A 641 -23.69 4.32 7.83
N ALA A 642 -23.52 5.17 8.85
CA ALA A 642 -22.62 4.87 9.96
C ALA A 642 -23.11 3.67 10.78
N VAL A 643 -22.18 2.86 11.29
CA VAL A 643 -22.50 1.77 12.24
C VAL A 643 -23.20 2.30 13.49
N THR A 644 -23.95 1.44 14.18
CA THR A 644 -24.61 1.80 15.44
C THR A 644 -23.76 1.35 16.64
N PRO A 645 -23.02 2.24 17.33
CA PRO A 645 -22.11 1.89 18.43
C PRO A 645 -22.84 1.34 19.68
N LEU A 646 -22.16 0.47 20.45
CA LEU A 646 -22.64 -0.15 21.69
C LEU A 646 -21.74 0.19 22.89
N GLY A 647 -22.17 1.12 23.74
CA GLY A 647 -21.51 1.43 25.00
C GLY A 647 -21.68 2.89 25.43
N PRO A 648 -21.22 3.26 26.64
CA PRO A 648 -21.15 4.65 27.04
C PRO A 648 -20.00 5.31 26.27
N GLU A 649 -20.31 6.18 25.33
CA GLU A 649 -19.31 6.97 24.58
C GLU A 649 -18.61 8.06 25.44
N HIS A 650 -18.48 7.83 26.75
CA HIS A 650 -18.05 8.83 27.72
C HIS A 650 -17.14 8.27 28.84
N ALA A 651 -16.32 7.26 28.58
CA ALA A 651 -15.23 6.90 29.51
C ALA A 651 -13.99 7.74 29.21
N THR A 652 -13.94 8.96 29.75
CA THR A 652 -12.77 9.84 29.66
C THR A 652 -11.60 9.35 30.55
N ARG A 653 -10.38 9.65 30.08
CA ARG A 653 -9.05 9.70 30.77
C ARG A 653 -8.15 8.44 30.75
N GLY A 654 -7.37 8.35 29.67
CA GLY A 654 -5.93 8.07 29.64
C GLY A 654 -5.30 8.93 28.53
N VAL A 655 -4.10 9.49 28.71
CA VAL A 655 -3.45 10.46 27.79
C VAL A 655 -2.31 9.74 27.01
N PRO A 656 -1.77 10.27 25.90
CA PRO A 656 -2.11 10.02 24.50
C PRO A 656 -1.10 9.11 23.75
N ASP A 657 -1.53 8.32 22.76
CA ASP A 657 -0.62 7.69 21.78
C ASP A 657 -0.63 8.49 20.45
N THR A 658 0.34 9.39 20.31
CA THR A 658 0.57 10.17 19.07
C THR A 658 1.73 9.58 18.25
N TYR A 659 1.48 8.68 17.29
CA TYR A 659 2.34 8.35 16.11
C TYR A 659 1.66 7.25 15.24
N PRO A 660 1.79 7.16 13.88
CA PRO A 660 2.80 7.79 13.02
C PRO A 660 2.35 8.72 11.88
N PHE A 661 1.20 9.41 11.92
CA PHE A 661 0.98 10.55 11.01
C PHE A 661 0.43 11.77 11.75
N GLY A 662 1.36 12.47 12.41
CA GLY A 662 1.18 13.84 12.87
C GLY A 662 1.65 14.82 11.79
N VAL A 663 0.78 15.06 10.81
CA VAL A 663 0.68 16.33 10.08
C VAL A 663 -0.78 16.77 10.15
#